data_AF-A0AAJ1ZDG9-F1
#
_entry.id   AF-A0AAJ1ZDG9-F1
#
_cell.length_a   1.000
_cell.length_b   1.000
_cell.length_c   1.000
_cell.angle_alpha   90.00
_cell.angle_beta   90.00
_cell.angle_gamma   90.00
#
_symmetry.space_group_name_H-M   'P 1'
#
loop_
_entity.id
_entity.type
_entity.pdbx_description
1 polymer ?
#
loop_
_entity_poly.entity_id
_entity_poly.type
_entity_poly.pdbx_seq_one_letter_code
_entity_poly.pdbx_strand_id
1 'polypeptide(L)'
;MTYADQLARSQAIAGKVTRVFQKRAQTAQQQYGERVRAAGKQLLDNGHASFNGYDYAVDVFQRSILFWDTLRRRGNQFVEQAKRGSEPVLHFQYEMLLDGRGFARPVNYALLRIVPPQGVVIDEKKRPYLIIDPRAGHGPGIGGFKDDSQVGVALRAGHPVYFVTFFRDPQPGQTLLDVCAAEQRFVKHVRALHPDSRKPAIVGNCQGGWAAMMLASSEPDETGPLVINGAPMSYWSGAWSEGEGDNPMRYSGGMLGGTWLASFTADLGNGTFDGAHLVQNFESLNPANSLWDKYYHLFANIDSEPPRFLDFERWWGAYYLMNRDKIEWITRNLFVGNKLWSGEVRGMEGVSFDLRAIRSPIVLFASLGDNITPPQQAFNWVADIYGSTEEIKSRGQVIVGLMHQDIGHLGIFVSGKVAKKEYTQIASVLEAIESFPPGLYGMEIAERKAADGSIEYDVTFREHRLEEVAARLNRFERADELPFRAVQQVSDFNQRAYELFAQPFVQAMSNDVTATFLRQFHPLRAQRWMMSDLNPWLAWLGPAADAVKAQRKPAAAPGAWHAAEHCGSDMLSAGLDFYRAMRDAATESLFFSIYGNMLPVHRGQTADGPAATHEPADPRDLPFVQEALAGIARGGYPEALARVACLLMQHGQPIPFARMLLRQELTREYAQYVPQMPPDAWRRLRGEQEIIVRLEPAQALATLPDLLAGPDDRKRLMTLLDTLLADSRVQSTEPSDAQRDMLARIRAVLPVQSAKQSKQMKQTKPVKGSAQAL
;
A
#
# COMPACT_ATOMS: atom_id res chain seq x y z
N MET A 1 -39.95 14.72 -7.11
CA MET A 1 -39.16 14.79 -8.35
C MET A 1 -40.10 14.55 -9.51
N THR A 2 -40.17 15.46 -10.47
CA THR A 2 -41.07 15.30 -11.62
C THR A 2 -40.44 14.35 -12.65
N TYR A 3 -41.26 13.71 -13.50
CA TYR A 3 -40.75 12.94 -14.64
C TYR A 3 -39.84 13.79 -15.56
N ALA A 4 -40.10 15.09 -15.64
CA ALA A 4 -39.28 16.04 -16.40
C ALA A 4 -37.86 16.17 -15.81
N ASP A 5 -37.72 16.21 -14.48
CA ASP A 5 -36.41 16.27 -13.81
C ASP A 5 -35.58 14.99 -14.05
N GLN A 6 -36.25 13.83 -14.04
CA GLN A 6 -35.62 12.54 -14.33
C GLN A 6 -35.14 12.46 -15.78
N LEU A 7 -35.97 12.90 -16.73
CA LEU A 7 -35.65 12.92 -18.14
C LEU A 7 -34.49 13.88 -18.44
N ALA A 8 -34.54 15.11 -17.92
CA ALA A 8 -33.47 16.10 -18.09
C ALA A 8 -32.13 15.60 -17.51
N ARG A 9 -32.15 14.94 -16.35
CA ARG A 9 -30.96 14.32 -15.78
C ARG A 9 -30.43 13.18 -16.66
N SER A 10 -31.31 12.30 -17.14
CA SER A 10 -30.90 11.19 -18.00
C SER A 10 -30.23 11.69 -19.28
N GLN A 11 -30.78 12.74 -19.89
CA GLN A 11 -30.16 13.44 -21.03
C GLN A 11 -28.80 14.05 -20.67
N ALA A 12 -28.65 14.68 -19.50
CA ALA A 12 -27.39 15.25 -19.05
C ALA A 12 -26.31 14.18 -18.80
N ILE A 13 -26.67 13.05 -18.18
CA ILE A 13 -25.78 11.91 -17.96
C ILE A 13 -25.37 11.32 -19.31
N ALA A 14 -26.33 11.05 -20.20
CA ALA A 14 -26.04 10.55 -21.55
C ALA A 14 -25.07 11.48 -22.29
N GLY A 15 -25.30 12.79 -22.27
CA GLY A 15 -24.41 13.77 -22.88
C GLY A 15 -23.01 13.84 -22.25
N LYS A 16 -22.87 13.58 -20.93
CA LYS A 16 -21.55 13.47 -20.28
C LYS A 16 -20.86 12.17 -20.67
N VAL A 17 -21.56 11.03 -20.63
CA VAL A 17 -21.04 9.71 -21.03
C VAL A 17 -20.51 9.75 -22.47
N THR A 18 -21.30 10.27 -23.42
CA THR A 18 -20.87 10.37 -24.83
C THR A 18 -19.61 11.22 -25.00
N ARG A 19 -19.52 12.38 -24.32
CA ARG A 19 -18.33 13.25 -24.40
C ARG A 19 -17.08 12.59 -23.82
N VAL A 20 -17.20 11.91 -22.68
CA VAL A 20 -16.08 11.19 -22.06
C VAL A 20 -15.64 10.04 -22.95
N PHE A 21 -16.57 9.24 -23.48
CA PHE A 21 -16.26 8.15 -24.41
C PHE A 21 -15.53 8.66 -25.66
N GLN A 22 -16.03 9.74 -26.28
CA GLN A 22 -15.38 10.35 -27.44
C GLN A 22 -13.96 10.82 -27.12
N LYS A 23 -13.75 11.46 -25.96
CA LYS A 23 -12.42 11.89 -25.52
C LYS A 23 -11.49 10.68 -25.33
N ARG A 24 -11.94 9.63 -24.63
CA ARG A 24 -11.17 8.39 -24.43
C ARG A 24 -10.79 7.72 -25.75
N ALA A 25 -11.76 7.60 -26.66
CA ALA A 25 -11.54 7.02 -27.98
C ALA A 25 -10.55 7.82 -28.83
N GLN A 26 -10.62 9.17 -28.78
CA GLN A 26 -9.66 10.04 -29.44
C GLN A 26 -8.25 9.88 -28.88
N THR A 27 -8.11 9.85 -27.55
CA THR A 27 -6.81 9.60 -26.89
C THR A 27 -6.25 8.23 -27.27
N ALA A 28 -7.06 7.17 -27.23
CA ALA A 28 -6.65 5.83 -27.63
C ALA A 28 -6.19 5.79 -29.10
N GLN A 29 -6.91 6.46 -30.00
CA GLN A 29 -6.55 6.54 -31.42
C GLN A 29 -5.24 7.31 -31.64
N GLN A 30 -5.03 8.39 -30.87
CA GLN A 30 -3.78 9.16 -30.92
C GLN A 30 -2.60 8.32 -30.44
N GLN A 31 -2.69 7.69 -29.28
CA GLN A 31 -1.64 6.83 -28.71
C GLN A 31 -1.30 5.65 -29.63
N TYR A 32 -2.32 5.03 -30.23
CA TYR A 32 -2.12 3.99 -31.24
C TYR A 32 -1.33 4.52 -32.44
N GLY A 33 -1.75 5.66 -32.99
CA GLY A 33 -1.06 6.31 -34.11
C GLY A 33 0.38 6.69 -33.80
N GLU A 34 0.66 7.18 -32.59
CA GLU A 34 2.01 7.49 -32.12
C GLU A 34 2.89 6.26 -32.02
N ARG A 35 2.40 5.16 -31.42
CA ARG A 35 3.14 3.89 -31.33
C ARG A 35 3.41 3.28 -32.70
N VAL A 36 2.42 3.27 -33.59
CA VAL A 36 2.60 2.74 -34.96
C VAL A 36 3.63 3.56 -35.74
N ARG A 37 3.60 4.91 -35.63
CA ARG A 37 4.62 5.76 -36.26
C ARG A 37 6.01 5.54 -35.65
N ALA A 38 6.10 5.37 -34.33
CA ALA A 38 7.37 5.09 -33.66
C ALA A 38 7.98 3.75 -34.14
N ALA A 39 7.16 2.70 -34.23
CA ALA A 39 7.58 1.40 -34.77
C ALA A 39 8.04 1.51 -36.23
N GLY A 40 7.27 2.19 -37.08
CA GLY A 40 7.62 2.41 -38.48
C GLY A 40 8.89 3.24 -38.65
N LYS A 41 9.12 4.24 -37.79
CA LYS A 41 10.35 5.03 -37.79
C LYS A 41 11.56 4.18 -37.43
N GLN A 42 11.48 3.34 -36.39
CA GLN A 42 12.56 2.42 -36.03
C GLN A 42 12.90 1.46 -37.17
N LEU A 43 11.90 0.98 -37.93
CA LEU A 43 12.14 0.16 -39.11
C LEU A 43 12.91 0.92 -40.20
N LEU A 44 12.51 2.17 -40.48
CA LEU A 44 13.17 3.02 -41.48
C LEU A 44 14.61 3.39 -41.07
N ASP A 45 14.82 3.76 -39.81
CA ASP A 45 16.14 4.13 -39.27
C ASP A 45 17.12 2.94 -39.33
N ASN A 46 16.61 1.71 -39.21
CA ASN A 46 17.38 0.46 -39.32
C ASN A 46 17.42 -0.13 -40.75
N GLY A 47 16.79 0.53 -41.73
CA GLY A 47 16.65 0.05 -43.11
C GLY A 47 17.96 -0.03 -43.93
N HIS A 48 19.07 0.46 -43.37
CA HIS A 48 20.41 0.35 -43.96
C HIS A 48 21.14 -0.96 -43.60
N ALA A 49 20.51 -1.85 -42.82
CA ALA A 49 21.10 -3.12 -42.40
C ALA A 49 21.04 -4.21 -43.50
N SER A 50 21.95 -5.19 -43.40
CA SER A 50 22.05 -6.30 -44.37
C SER A 50 20.75 -7.12 -44.46
N PHE A 51 20.35 -7.47 -45.69
CA PHE A 51 19.19 -8.32 -46.00
C PHE A 51 19.60 -9.80 -46.18
N ASN A 52 20.16 -10.43 -45.16
CA ASN A 52 20.38 -11.88 -45.21
C ASN A 52 19.14 -12.65 -44.73
N GLY A 53 18.25 -12.99 -45.68
CA GLY A 53 17.01 -13.72 -45.38
C GLY A 53 17.20 -15.17 -44.94
N TYR A 54 18.29 -15.83 -45.36
CA TYR A 54 18.55 -17.22 -44.99
C TYR A 54 18.98 -17.34 -43.52
N ASP A 55 19.94 -16.52 -43.09
CA ASP A 55 20.41 -16.53 -41.69
C ASP A 55 19.27 -16.17 -40.73
N TYR A 56 18.45 -15.17 -41.10
CA TYR A 56 17.24 -14.82 -40.34
C TYR A 56 16.23 -15.97 -40.28
N ALA A 57 15.96 -16.65 -41.40
CA ALA A 57 15.01 -17.77 -41.42
C ALA A 57 15.48 -18.95 -40.55
N VAL A 58 16.79 -19.27 -40.59
CA VAL A 58 17.39 -20.27 -39.72
C VAL A 58 17.27 -19.85 -38.26
N ASP A 59 17.59 -18.60 -37.94
CA ASP A 59 17.47 -18.06 -36.58
C ASP A 59 16.03 -18.12 -36.05
N VAL A 60 15.05 -17.64 -36.80
CA VAL A 60 13.61 -17.69 -36.44
C VAL A 60 13.14 -19.13 -36.22
N PHE A 61 13.54 -20.06 -37.08
CA PHE A 61 13.20 -21.48 -36.92
C PHE A 61 13.76 -22.05 -35.61
N GLN A 62 15.04 -21.77 -35.31
CA GLN A 62 15.68 -22.19 -34.07
C GLN A 62 15.02 -21.55 -32.84
N ARG A 63 14.78 -20.23 -32.85
CA ARG A 63 14.09 -19.52 -31.77
C ARG A 63 12.68 -20.09 -31.53
N SER A 64 11.98 -20.48 -32.60
CA SER A 64 10.64 -21.07 -32.51
C SER A 64 10.66 -22.43 -31.78
N ILE A 65 11.60 -23.32 -32.10
CA ILE A 65 11.74 -24.62 -31.42
C ILE A 65 12.04 -24.40 -29.94
N LEU A 66 13.00 -23.52 -29.61
CA LEU A 66 13.38 -23.21 -28.24
C LEU A 66 12.25 -22.54 -27.44
N PHE A 67 11.46 -21.68 -28.08
CA PHE A 67 10.27 -21.06 -27.50
C PHE A 67 9.24 -22.12 -27.12
N TRP A 68 8.88 -23.01 -28.04
CA TRP A 68 7.93 -24.09 -27.78
C TRP A 68 8.43 -25.07 -26.73
N ASP A 69 9.72 -25.41 -26.72
CA ASP A 69 10.32 -26.21 -25.65
C ASP A 69 10.26 -25.49 -24.30
N THR A 70 10.48 -24.17 -24.26
CA THR A 70 10.33 -23.39 -23.03
C THR A 70 8.89 -23.42 -22.51
N LEU A 71 7.88 -23.31 -23.39
CA LEU A 71 6.47 -23.46 -23.00
C LEU A 71 6.14 -24.89 -22.54
N ARG A 72 6.72 -25.91 -23.17
CA ARG A 72 6.61 -27.31 -22.74
C ARG A 72 7.18 -27.51 -21.34
N ARG A 73 8.37 -26.97 -21.09
CA ARG A 73 9.03 -26.99 -19.77
C ARG A 73 8.22 -26.26 -18.71
N ARG A 74 7.60 -25.13 -19.04
CA ARG A 74 6.64 -24.45 -18.16
C ARG A 74 5.48 -25.38 -17.77
N GLY A 75 4.88 -26.08 -18.73
CA GLY A 75 3.80 -27.02 -18.46
C GLY A 75 4.25 -28.19 -17.57
N ASN A 76 5.44 -28.74 -17.83
CA ASN A 76 6.03 -29.79 -16.99
C ASN A 76 6.24 -29.33 -15.55
N GLN A 77 6.81 -28.14 -15.34
CA GLN A 77 6.99 -27.56 -14.01
C GLN A 77 5.66 -27.37 -13.30
N PHE A 78 4.63 -26.89 -14.00
CA PHE A 78 3.29 -26.74 -13.46
C PHE A 78 2.69 -28.09 -13.01
N VAL A 79 2.78 -29.13 -13.84
CA VAL A 79 2.29 -30.48 -13.51
C VAL A 79 3.05 -31.08 -12.33
N GLU A 80 4.36 -30.89 -12.28
CA GLU A 80 5.19 -31.37 -11.18
C GLU A 80 4.88 -30.66 -9.85
N GLN A 81 4.74 -29.34 -9.87
CA GLN A 81 4.38 -28.54 -8.70
C GLN A 81 2.97 -28.88 -8.19
N ALA A 82 2.02 -29.18 -9.09
CA ALA A 82 0.69 -29.64 -8.70
C ALA A 82 0.73 -30.98 -7.94
N LYS A 83 1.69 -31.87 -8.25
CA LYS A 83 1.90 -33.16 -7.58
C LYS A 83 2.58 -33.05 -6.22
N ARG A 84 3.58 -32.16 -6.09
CA ARG A 84 4.40 -32.04 -4.87
C ARG A 84 3.68 -31.34 -3.70
N GLY A 85 2.51 -30.76 -3.94
CA GLY A 85 1.87 -29.84 -3.00
C GLY A 85 2.59 -28.50 -3.05
N SER A 86 1.86 -27.41 -3.29
CA SER A 86 2.47 -26.13 -3.64
C SER A 86 3.27 -25.55 -2.46
N GLU A 87 4.60 -25.71 -2.48
CA GLU A 87 5.51 -25.01 -1.58
C GLU A 87 5.49 -23.49 -1.87
N PRO A 88 5.68 -22.64 -0.86
CA PRO A 88 5.85 -21.19 -1.05
C PRO A 88 7.01 -20.91 -2.01
N VAL A 89 6.84 -19.96 -2.92
CA VAL A 89 7.88 -19.63 -3.92
C VAL A 89 8.86 -18.59 -3.35
N LEU A 90 9.40 -18.90 -2.17
CA LEU A 90 10.40 -18.07 -1.48
C LEU A 90 11.80 -18.44 -1.96
N HIS A 91 12.62 -17.44 -2.25
CA HIS A 91 14.04 -17.63 -2.58
C HIS A 91 14.86 -18.04 -1.35
N PHE A 92 14.46 -17.57 -0.17
CA PHE A 92 15.17 -17.77 1.09
C PHE A 92 14.76 -19.08 1.77
N GLN A 93 15.71 -19.70 2.47
CA GLN A 93 15.42 -20.79 3.38
C GLN A 93 14.58 -20.29 4.56
N TYR A 94 13.72 -21.15 5.10
CA TYR A 94 12.83 -20.77 6.19
C TYR A 94 12.56 -21.94 7.14
N GLU A 95 12.20 -21.59 8.37
CA GLU A 95 11.69 -22.49 9.40
C GLU A 95 10.22 -22.18 9.66
N MET A 96 9.36 -23.20 9.72
CA MET A 96 7.96 -23.03 10.10
C MET A 96 7.82 -23.04 11.62
N LEU A 97 7.35 -21.92 12.18
CA LEU A 97 7.21 -21.76 13.62
C LEU A 97 5.82 -22.13 14.13
N LEU A 98 4.78 -21.70 13.41
CA LEU A 98 3.40 -21.97 13.76
C LEU A 98 2.62 -22.42 12.52
N ASP A 99 1.89 -23.53 12.65
CA ASP A 99 0.97 -24.02 11.64
C ASP A 99 -0.48 -23.80 12.10
N GLY A 100 -1.18 -22.87 11.44
CA GLY A 100 -2.56 -22.52 11.76
C GLY A 100 -3.55 -23.66 11.54
N ARG A 101 -3.17 -24.72 10.81
CA ARG A 101 -4.03 -25.92 10.64
C ARG A 101 -4.18 -26.69 11.96
N GLY A 102 -3.21 -26.56 12.86
CA GLY A 102 -3.24 -27.17 14.20
C GLY A 102 -3.97 -26.34 15.26
N PHE A 103 -4.50 -25.15 14.91
CA PHE A 103 -5.21 -24.31 15.88
C PHE A 103 -6.63 -24.83 16.15
N ALA A 104 -7.19 -24.43 17.31
CA ALA A 104 -8.57 -24.75 17.68
C ALA A 104 -9.60 -24.31 16.62
N ARG A 105 -9.32 -23.23 15.89
CA ARG A 105 -10.00 -22.85 14.65
C ARG A 105 -8.98 -22.99 13.51
N PRO A 106 -8.98 -24.11 12.77
CA PRO A 106 -7.97 -24.37 11.77
C PRO A 106 -8.00 -23.36 10.62
N VAL A 107 -6.84 -22.86 10.24
CA VAL A 107 -6.67 -22.04 9.04
C VAL A 107 -5.50 -22.54 8.21
N ASN A 108 -5.57 -22.40 6.90
CA ASN A 108 -4.50 -22.83 6.01
C ASN A 108 -3.31 -21.85 5.94
N TYR A 109 -2.98 -21.18 7.04
CA TYR A 109 -1.90 -20.20 7.15
C TYR A 109 -0.82 -20.68 8.12
N ALA A 110 0.42 -20.26 7.90
CA ALA A 110 1.53 -20.56 8.78
C ALA A 110 2.47 -19.35 8.94
N LEU A 111 3.15 -19.28 10.08
CA LEU A 111 4.20 -18.32 10.35
C LEU A 111 5.56 -18.97 10.05
N LEU A 112 6.32 -18.32 9.17
CA LEU A 112 7.69 -18.71 8.84
C LEU A 112 8.69 -17.71 9.43
N ARG A 113 9.84 -18.21 9.89
CA ARG A 113 11.04 -17.42 10.16
C ARG A 113 12.00 -17.60 8.99
N ILE A 114 12.48 -16.50 8.42
CA ILE A 114 13.45 -16.57 7.32
C ILE A 114 14.84 -16.82 7.91
N VAL A 115 15.53 -17.82 7.36
CA VAL A 115 16.91 -18.14 7.71
C VAL A 115 17.83 -17.18 6.97
N PRO A 116 18.68 -16.40 7.66
CA PRO A 116 19.59 -15.47 7.01
C PRO A 116 20.56 -16.20 6.06
N PRO A 117 20.77 -15.70 4.84
CA PRO A 117 21.76 -16.27 3.94
C PRO A 117 23.18 -16.08 4.49
N GLN A 118 24.12 -16.89 3.99
CA GLN A 118 25.50 -16.87 4.45
C GLN A 118 26.12 -15.46 4.37
N GLY A 119 26.72 -14.99 5.47
CA GLY A 119 27.36 -13.67 5.56
C GLY A 119 26.42 -12.54 6.04
N VAL A 120 25.12 -12.78 6.19
CA VAL A 120 24.20 -11.82 6.80
C VAL A 120 24.12 -12.05 8.31
N VAL A 121 24.41 -11.00 9.08
CA VAL A 121 24.32 -11.00 10.54
C VAL A 121 23.03 -10.30 10.97
N ILE A 122 22.21 -10.98 11.76
CA ILE A 122 20.97 -10.45 12.32
C ILE A 122 21.18 -10.03 13.77
N ASP A 123 20.72 -8.84 14.11
CA ASP A 123 20.62 -8.37 15.49
C ASP A 123 19.20 -8.60 16.01
N GLU A 124 19.04 -9.54 16.94
CA GLU A 124 17.74 -9.90 17.53
C GLU A 124 17.08 -8.76 18.30
N LYS A 125 17.83 -7.69 18.66
CA LYS A 125 17.31 -6.48 19.29
C LYS A 125 16.76 -5.47 18.30
N LYS A 126 17.07 -5.62 17.00
CA LYS A 126 16.44 -4.80 15.96
C LYS A 126 14.97 -5.19 15.79
N ARG A 127 14.19 -4.25 15.27
CA ARG A 127 12.75 -4.43 15.05
C ARG A 127 12.51 -5.63 14.11
N PRO A 128 11.72 -6.65 14.49
CA PRO A 128 11.36 -7.71 13.57
C PRO A 128 10.41 -7.22 12.47
N TYR A 129 10.51 -7.81 11.29
CA TYR A 129 9.60 -7.56 10.15
C TYR A 129 8.67 -8.75 9.99
N LEU A 130 7.36 -8.51 9.83
CA LEU A 130 6.38 -9.51 9.46
C LEU A 130 5.75 -9.13 8.11
N ILE A 131 6.02 -9.94 7.08
CA ILE A 131 5.52 -9.69 5.73
C ILE A 131 4.29 -10.56 5.46
N ILE A 132 3.20 -9.92 5.00
CA ILE A 132 1.92 -10.54 4.65
C ILE A 132 1.68 -10.35 3.16
N ASP A 133 1.72 -11.45 2.42
CA ASP A 133 1.57 -11.47 0.97
C ASP A 133 0.10 -11.53 0.51
N PRO A 134 -0.18 -11.12 -0.74
CA PRO A 134 -1.53 -11.10 -1.25
C PRO A 134 -2.06 -12.51 -1.52
N ARG A 135 -3.31 -12.77 -1.10
CA ARG A 135 -4.07 -13.96 -1.54
C ARG A 135 -4.94 -13.67 -2.76
N ALA A 136 -4.33 -13.09 -3.79
CA ALA A 136 -5.01 -12.66 -5.00
C ALA A 136 -5.12 -13.77 -6.07
N GLY A 137 -5.42 -15.00 -5.65
CA GLY A 137 -5.50 -16.20 -6.50
C GLY A 137 -4.18 -16.93 -6.74
N HIS A 138 -3.04 -16.25 -6.56
CA HIS A 138 -1.69 -16.83 -6.60
C HIS A 138 -1.25 -17.43 -5.25
N GLY A 139 -0.15 -18.17 -5.27
CA GLY A 139 0.55 -18.62 -4.07
C GLY A 139 1.37 -17.53 -3.37
N PRO A 140 1.75 -17.76 -2.10
CA PRO A 140 2.58 -16.83 -1.34
C PRO A 140 4.06 -16.89 -1.77
N GLY A 141 4.81 -15.85 -1.41
CA GLY A 141 6.26 -15.79 -1.56
C GLY A 141 6.77 -14.63 -2.42
N ILE A 142 5.87 -13.81 -2.96
CA ILE A 142 6.22 -12.69 -3.84
C ILE A 142 7.07 -11.63 -3.13
N GLY A 143 6.83 -11.38 -1.85
CA GLY A 143 7.63 -10.47 -1.02
C GLY A 143 9.07 -10.95 -0.76
N GLY A 144 9.40 -12.20 -1.08
CA GLY A 144 10.70 -12.84 -0.90
C GLY A 144 11.17 -13.66 -2.12
N PHE A 145 10.66 -13.34 -3.31
CA PHE A 145 10.85 -14.14 -4.53
C PHE A 145 12.29 -14.12 -5.09
N LYS A 146 13.13 -13.19 -4.63
CA LYS A 146 14.55 -13.03 -5.00
C LYS A 146 15.32 -12.27 -3.93
N ASP A 147 16.64 -12.19 -4.04
CA ASP A 147 17.48 -11.40 -3.13
C ASP A 147 17.10 -9.91 -3.09
N ASP A 148 16.79 -9.32 -4.25
CA ASP A 148 16.30 -7.95 -4.36
C ASP A 148 14.78 -7.91 -4.08
N SER A 149 14.39 -8.13 -2.83
CA SER A 149 13.00 -8.16 -2.35
C SER A 149 12.85 -7.50 -0.97
N GLN A 150 11.63 -7.39 -0.46
CA GLN A 150 11.36 -6.86 0.88
C GLN A 150 12.07 -7.66 1.96
N VAL A 151 12.04 -9.00 1.86
CA VAL A 151 12.78 -9.90 2.76
C VAL A 151 14.27 -9.60 2.69
N GLY A 152 14.84 -9.53 1.48
CA GLY A 152 16.27 -9.29 1.31
C GLY A 152 16.72 -7.91 1.79
N VAL A 153 15.90 -6.87 1.62
CA VAL A 153 16.17 -5.51 2.14
C VAL A 153 16.24 -5.53 3.68
N ALA A 154 15.25 -6.12 4.34
CA ALA A 154 15.21 -6.18 5.81
C ALA A 154 16.37 -7.02 6.39
N LEU A 155 16.68 -8.17 5.77
CA LEU A 155 17.81 -9.02 6.16
C LEU A 155 19.15 -8.29 6.01
N ARG A 156 19.38 -7.59 4.88
CA ARG A 156 20.61 -6.81 4.66
C ARG A 156 20.77 -5.67 5.68
N ALA A 157 19.65 -5.11 6.15
CA ALA A 157 19.64 -4.13 7.24
C ALA A 157 19.83 -4.76 8.64
N GLY A 158 19.96 -6.08 8.74
CA GLY A 158 20.24 -6.81 9.98
C GLY A 158 19.01 -7.10 10.85
N HIS A 159 17.80 -7.02 10.28
CA HIS A 159 16.56 -7.26 11.03
C HIS A 159 16.12 -8.73 10.98
N PRO A 160 15.52 -9.27 12.06
CA PRO A 160 14.79 -10.53 12.01
C PRO A 160 13.59 -10.42 11.05
N VAL A 161 13.42 -11.41 10.16
CA VAL A 161 12.34 -11.40 9.17
C VAL A 161 11.46 -12.64 9.32
N TYR A 162 10.16 -12.39 9.38
CA TYR A 162 9.08 -13.36 9.44
C TYR A 162 8.15 -13.18 8.25
N PHE A 163 7.50 -14.26 7.87
CA PHE A 163 6.65 -14.31 6.70
C PHE A 163 5.37 -15.07 6.99
N VAL A 164 4.22 -14.47 6.68
CA VAL A 164 2.92 -15.15 6.74
C VAL A 164 2.70 -15.86 5.42
N THR A 165 2.73 -17.19 5.45
CA THR A 165 2.46 -18.04 4.29
C THR A 165 1.08 -18.68 4.39
N PHE A 166 0.60 -19.25 3.28
CA PHE A 166 -0.63 -20.02 3.25
C PHE A 166 -0.52 -21.20 2.27
N PHE A 167 -1.23 -22.28 2.55
CA PHE A 167 -1.28 -23.47 1.71
C PHE A 167 -2.35 -23.32 0.60
N ARG A 168 -2.24 -24.16 -0.44
CA ARG A 168 -3.16 -24.15 -1.59
C ARG A 168 -4.62 -24.33 -1.18
N ASP A 169 -4.87 -25.35 -0.37
CA ASP A 169 -6.20 -25.78 -0.03
C ASP A 169 -6.64 -25.14 1.31
N PRO A 170 -7.81 -24.49 1.38
CA PRO A 170 -8.34 -23.92 2.63
C PRO A 170 -8.76 -25.03 3.61
N GLN A 171 -8.78 -24.70 4.91
CA GLN A 171 -9.36 -25.62 5.90
C GLN A 171 -10.90 -25.57 5.83
N PRO A 172 -11.61 -26.69 6.04
CA PRO A 172 -13.07 -26.68 6.09
C PRO A 172 -13.62 -25.67 7.10
N GLY A 173 -14.61 -24.86 6.69
CA GLY A 173 -15.23 -23.85 7.55
C GLY A 173 -14.37 -22.62 7.88
N GLN A 174 -13.12 -22.55 7.41
CA GLN A 174 -12.24 -21.39 7.61
C GLN A 174 -12.88 -20.12 7.02
N THR A 175 -13.03 -19.09 7.85
CA THR A 175 -13.45 -17.74 7.45
C THR A 175 -12.27 -16.79 7.35
N LEU A 176 -12.50 -15.56 6.84
CA LEU A 176 -11.48 -14.53 6.87
C LEU A 176 -11.17 -14.06 8.31
N LEU A 177 -12.16 -14.05 9.18
CA LEU A 177 -11.98 -13.62 10.57
C LEU A 177 -11.14 -14.63 11.36
N ASP A 178 -11.26 -15.93 11.06
CA ASP A 178 -10.36 -16.95 11.63
C ASP A 178 -8.90 -16.73 11.18
N VAL A 179 -8.71 -16.30 9.92
CA VAL A 179 -7.37 -15.95 9.41
C VAL A 179 -6.81 -14.75 10.16
N CYS A 180 -7.59 -13.70 10.36
CA CYS A 180 -7.16 -12.53 11.14
C CYS A 180 -6.79 -12.93 12.59
N ALA A 181 -7.59 -13.80 13.23
CA ALA A 181 -7.29 -14.31 14.57
C ALA A 181 -6.00 -15.16 14.61
N ALA A 182 -5.69 -15.91 13.55
CA ALA A 182 -4.43 -16.62 13.43
C ALA A 182 -3.24 -15.66 13.24
N GLU A 183 -3.39 -14.62 12.43
CA GLU A 183 -2.37 -13.58 12.23
C GLU A 183 -2.07 -12.81 13.53
N GLN A 184 -3.08 -12.55 14.37
CA GLN A 184 -2.90 -11.98 15.71
C GLN A 184 -2.01 -12.87 16.59
N ARG A 185 -2.22 -14.19 16.55
CA ARG A 185 -1.36 -15.15 17.27
C ARG A 185 0.06 -15.14 16.73
N PHE A 186 0.23 -15.01 15.41
CA PHE A 186 1.55 -14.91 14.80
C PHE A 186 2.31 -13.69 15.27
N VAL A 187 1.68 -12.50 15.29
CA VAL A 187 2.31 -11.26 15.81
C VAL A 187 2.71 -11.43 17.28
N LYS A 188 1.81 -11.95 18.12
CA LYS A 188 2.09 -12.21 19.55
C LYS A 188 3.28 -13.15 19.74
N HIS A 189 3.38 -14.20 18.90
CA HIS A 189 4.51 -15.11 18.92
C HIS A 189 5.82 -14.43 18.51
N VAL A 190 5.81 -13.63 17.44
CA VAL A 190 6.98 -12.85 17.02
C VAL A 190 7.42 -11.91 18.15
N ARG A 191 6.50 -11.20 18.80
CA ARG A 191 6.85 -10.35 19.95
C ARG A 191 7.50 -11.12 21.10
N ALA A 192 6.99 -12.31 21.40
CA ALA A 192 7.54 -13.16 22.46
C ALA A 192 8.99 -13.60 22.16
N LEU A 193 9.35 -13.76 20.88
CA LEU A 193 10.70 -14.07 20.45
C LEU A 193 11.67 -12.87 20.55
N HIS A 194 11.15 -11.63 20.56
CA HIS A 194 11.96 -10.41 20.59
C HIS A 194 11.53 -9.43 21.69
N PRO A 195 11.62 -9.80 22.98
CA PRO A 195 11.16 -8.97 24.10
C PRO A 195 11.92 -7.66 24.25
N ASP A 196 13.19 -7.62 23.82
CA ASP A 196 14.08 -6.45 23.91
C ASP A 196 14.03 -5.55 22.66
N SER A 197 13.19 -5.89 21.68
CA SER A 197 13.04 -5.14 20.43
C SER A 197 11.82 -4.22 20.44
N ARG A 198 11.78 -3.27 19.50
CA ARG A 198 10.55 -2.52 19.20
C ARG A 198 9.52 -3.46 18.56
N LYS A 199 8.23 -3.12 18.69
CA LYS A 199 7.11 -3.87 18.10
C LYS A 199 7.33 -4.13 16.59
N PRO A 200 6.93 -5.30 16.07
CA PRO A 200 7.19 -5.71 14.69
C PRO A 200 6.64 -4.72 13.68
N ALA A 201 7.42 -4.41 12.64
CA ALA A 201 6.90 -3.72 11.46
C ALA A 201 6.07 -4.71 10.64
N ILE A 202 4.85 -4.33 10.27
CA ILE A 202 3.95 -5.18 9.47
C ILE A 202 3.95 -4.65 8.04
N VAL A 203 4.37 -5.48 7.10
CA VAL A 203 4.41 -5.14 5.67
C VAL A 203 3.30 -5.91 4.97
N GLY A 204 2.30 -5.21 4.45
CA GLY A 204 1.16 -5.80 3.76
C GLY A 204 1.17 -5.48 2.26
N ASN A 205 1.20 -6.52 1.44
CA ASN A 205 1.28 -6.40 -0.02
C ASN A 205 -0.08 -6.64 -0.67
N CYS A 206 -0.59 -5.67 -1.44
CA CYS A 206 -1.88 -5.75 -2.12
C CYS A 206 -2.98 -6.23 -1.16
N GLN A 207 -3.51 -7.45 -1.30
CA GLN A 207 -4.50 -7.98 -0.36
C GLN A 207 -3.99 -8.13 1.08
N GLY A 208 -2.70 -8.43 1.25
CA GLY A 208 -2.06 -8.45 2.57
C GLY A 208 -2.06 -7.08 3.24
N GLY A 209 -2.21 -5.98 2.49
CA GLY A 209 -2.31 -4.63 3.03
C GLY A 209 -3.58 -4.41 3.84
N TRP A 210 -4.76 -4.75 3.31
CA TRP A 210 -5.99 -4.64 4.09
C TRP A 210 -6.04 -5.65 5.26
N ALA A 211 -5.44 -6.83 5.10
CA ALA A 211 -5.30 -7.79 6.20
C ALA A 211 -4.43 -7.22 7.33
N ALA A 212 -3.29 -6.59 7.01
CA ALA A 212 -2.44 -5.89 7.97
C ALA A 212 -3.19 -4.76 8.69
N MET A 213 -4.04 -4.00 7.99
CA MET A 213 -4.85 -2.94 8.57
C MET A 213 -5.94 -3.49 9.52
N MET A 214 -6.59 -4.60 9.16
CA MET A 214 -7.54 -5.30 10.04
C MET A 214 -6.87 -5.85 11.30
N LEU A 215 -5.69 -6.44 11.15
CA LEU A 215 -4.86 -6.95 12.23
C LEU A 215 -4.46 -5.82 13.20
N ALA A 216 -3.91 -4.72 12.66
CA ALA A 216 -3.43 -3.60 13.47
C ALA A 216 -4.55 -2.80 14.14
N SER A 217 -5.75 -2.73 13.54
CA SER A 217 -6.91 -2.08 14.17
C SER A 217 -7.53 -2.93 15.28
N SER A 218 -7.42 -4.26 15.20
CA SER A 218 -7.91 -5.17 16.24
C SER A 218 -6.96 -5.31 17.42
N GLU A 219 -5.66 -5.23 17.17
CA GLU A 219 -4.60 -5.38 18.18
C GLU A 219 -3.61 -4.19 18.11
N PRO A 220 -4.08 -2.94 18.36
CA PRO A 220 -3.27 -1.74 18.17
C PRO A 220 -2.05 -1.67 19.10
N ASP A 221 -2.07 -2.43 20.19
CA ASP A 221 -0.98 -2.50 21.15
C ASP A 221 0.09 -3.54 20.79
N GLU A 222 -0.15 -4.41 19.81
CA GLU A 222 0.76 -5.48 19.41
C GLU A 222 1.62 -5.11 18.18
N THR A 223 1.10 -4.28 17.28
CA THR A 223 1.76 -3.97 16.00
C THR A 223 2.62 -2.69 16.06
N GLY A 224 3.79 -2.70 15.43
CA GLY A 224 4.58 -1.51 15.13
C GLY A 224 4.10 -0.79 13.86
N PRO A 225 4.96 0.04 13.22
CA PRO A 225 4.68 0.70 11.96
C PRO A 225 4.14 -0.25 10.90
N LEU A 226 3.21 0.24 10.09
CA LEU A 226 2.59 -0.49 8.98
C LEU A 226 3.16 0.03 7.67
N VAL A 227 3.47 -0.87 6.74
CA VAL A 227 3.85 -0.55 5.36
C VAL A 227 2.85 -1.20 4.43
N ILE A 228 2.01 -0.40 3.81
CA ILE A 228 0.89 -0.84 2.98
C ILE A 228 1.22 -0.56 1.52
N ASN A 229 1.51 -1.61 0.77
CA ASN A 229 2.03 -1.53 -0.59
C ASN A 229 0.93 -1.88 -1.61
N GLY A 230 0.56 -0.95 -2.49
CA GLY A 230 -0.39 -1.19 -3.58
C GLY A 230 -1.72 -1.80 -3.14
N ALA A 231 -2.17 -1.52 -1.91
CA ALA A 231 -3.39 -2.13 -1.35
C ALA A 231 -4.62 -1.24 -1.54
N PRO A 232 -5.70 -1.73 -2.15
CA PRO A 232 -6.92 -0.96 -2.28
C PRO A 232 -7.66 -0.93 -0.94
N MET A 233 -7.99 0.28 -0.48
CA MET A 233 -8.70 0.52 0.77
C MET A 233 -10.00 1.30 0.53
N SER A 234 -10.04 2.23 -0.43
CA SER A 234 -11.28 2.87 -0.92
C SER A 234 -11.62 2.34 -2.31
N TYR A 235 -12.41 1.26 -2.36
CA TYR A 235 -12.59 0.43 -3.55
C TYR A 235 -13.37 1.11 -4.69
N TRP A 236 -14.22 2.09 -4.37
CA TRP A 236 -14.96 2.86 -5.36
C TRP A 236 -14.15 4.02 -5.95
N SER A 237 -13.09 4.43 -5.26
CA SER A 237 -12.32 5.63 -5.59
C SER A 237 -11.68 5.59 -6.98
N GLY A 238 -11.66 6.76 -7.61
CA GLY A 238 -11.10 6.99 -8.94
C GLY A 238 -11.90 8.06 -9.68
N ALA A 239 -11.29 8.69 -10.68
CA ALA A 239 -11.93 9.79 -11.40
C ALA A 239 -12.54 9.31 -12.73
N TRP A 240 -13.85 9.51 -12.91
CA TRP A 240 -14.52 9.36 -14.21
C TRP A 240 -14.34 10.61 -15.08
N SER A 241 -14.18 11.77 -14.43
CA SER A 241 -14.19 13.09 -15.07
C SER A 241 -12.81 13.57 -15.56
N GLU A 242 -11.69 13.10 -14.97
CA GLU A 242 -10.32 13.48 -15.38
C GLU A 242 -9.29 12.37 -15.10
N GLY A 243 -8.36 12.18 -16.03
CA GLY A 243 -7.15 11.37 -15.86
C GLY A 243 -6.89 10.49 -17.08
N GLU A 244 -5.63 10.40 -17.51
CA GLU A 244 -5.18 9.42 -18.51
C GLU A 244 -5.25 7.97 -17.99
N GLY A 245 -5.48 7.79 -16.68
CA GLY A 245 -5.60 6.47 -16.05
C GLY A 245 -6.99 5.85 -16.21
N ASP A 246 -7.04 4.74 -16.93
CA ASP A 246 -8.20 3.86 -17.00
C ASP A 246 -8.19 2.96 -15.74
N ASN A 247 -9.27 2.97 -14.95
CA ASN A 247 -9.42 2.11 -13.77
C ASN A 247 -10.52 1.06 -14.00
N PRO A 248 -10.42 0.18 -15.02
CA PRO A 248 -11.52 -0.70 -15.43
C PRO A 248 -11.96 -1.66 -14.32
N MET A 249 -11.05 -2.09 -13.43
CA MET A 249 -11.34 -3.07 -12.38
C MET A 249 -12.46 -2.66 -11.44
N ARG A 250 -12.61 -1.37 -11.13
CA ARG A 250 -13.64 -0.92 -10.19
C ARG A 250 -15.05 -1.13 -10.76
N TYR A 251 -15.22 -1.02 -12.07
CA TYR A 251 -16.52 -1.17 -12.72
C TYR A 251 -16.96 -2.63 -12.84
N SER A 252 -16.01 -3.58 -12.81
CA SER A 252 -16.27 -5.01 -12.98
C SER A 252 -17.33 -5.55 -12.01
N GLY A 253 -17.32 -5.09 -10.75
CA GLY A 253 -18.32 -5.48 -9.76
C GLY A 253 -19.76 -5.15 -10.19
N GLY A 254 -19.97 -3.98 -10.78
CA GLY A 254 -21.27 -3.62 -11.36
C GLY A 254 -21.56 -4.38 -12.64
N MET A 255 -20.61 -4.42 -13.57
CA MET A 255 -20.80 -5.04 -14.89
C MET A 255 -21.06 -6.55 -14.84
N LEU A 256 -20.58 -7.22 -13.79
CA LEU A 256 -20.82 -8.64 -13.52
C LEU A 256 -22.09 -8.91 -12.69
N GLY A 257 -22.84 -7.85 -12.34
CA GLY A 257 -24.08 -7.97 -11.56
C GLY A 257 -23.85 -8.17 -10.06
N GLY A 258 -22.66 -7.85 -9.54
CA GLY A 258 -22.35 -7.90 -8.11
C GLY A 258 -21.57 -9.13 -7.68
N THR A 259 -21.80 -9.57 -6.44
CA THR A 259 -21.03 -10.61 -5.75
C THR A 259 -21.45 -12.04 -6.08
N TRP A 260 -22.66 -12.24 -6.61
CA TRP A 260 -23.28 -13.55 -6.78
C TRP A 260 -22.44 -14.53 -7.60
N LEU A 261 -21.68 -14.04 -8.59
CA LEU A 261 -20.78 -14.88 -9.40
C LEU A 261 -19.67 -15.54 -8.56
N ALA A 262 -19.19 -14.88 -7.51
CA ALA A 262 -18.18 -15.45 -6.62
C ALA A 262 -18.77 -16.64 -5.84
N SER A 263 -20.00 -16.49 -5.33
CA SER A 263 -20.72 -17.58 -4.65
C SER A 263 -21.09 -18.70 -5.64
N PHE A 264 -21.59 -18.35 -6.83
CA PHE A 264 -21.94 -19.32 -7.88
C PHE A 264 -20.76 -20.18 -8.32
N THR A 265 -19.62 -19.55 -8.62
CA THR A 265 -18.41 -20.28 -9.02
C THR A 265 -17.82 -21.10 -7.88
N ALA A 266 -17.93 -20.63 -6.63
CA ALA A 266 -17.55 -21.42 -5.45
C ALA A 266 -18.48 -22.63 -5.23
N ASP A 267 -19.78 -22.47 -5.41
CA ASP A 267 -20.76 -23.55 -5.29
C ASP A 267 -20.56 -24.60 -6.40
N LEU A 268 -20.29 -24.18 -7.64
CA LEU A 268 -19.86 -25.08 -8.71
C LEU A 268 -18.57 -25.83 -8.35
N GLY A 269 -17.66 -25.18 -7.63
CA GLY A 269 -16.43 -25.75 -7.09
C GLY A 269 -16.59 -26.57 -5.80
N ASN A 270 -17.82 -26.98 -5.46
CA ASN A 270 -18.18 -27.72 -4.25
C ASN A 270 -17.79 -26.96 -2.96
N GLY A 271 -18.20 -25.70 -2.86
CA GLY A 271 -17.89 -24.81 -1.72
C GLY A 271 -16.50 -24.18 -1.76
N THR A 272 -15.72 -24.46 -2.80
CA THR A 272 -14.35 -23.96 -2.97
C THR A 272 -14.24 -23.09 -4.22
N PHE A 273 -13.90 -21.82 -4.02
CA PHE A 273 -13.59 -20.88 -5.08
C PHE A 273 -12.19 -21.09 -5.66
N ASP A 274 -12.12 -21.10 -6.99
CA ASP A 274 -10.87 -21.26 -7.73
C ASP A 274 -10.19 -19.91 -7.99
N GLY A 275 -9.03 -19.69 -7.38
CA GLY A 275 -8.23 -18.48 -7.56
C GLY A 275 -7.77 -18.24 -9.00
N ALA A 276 -7.82 -19.23 -9.89
CA ALA A 276 -7.52 -19.05 -11.31
C ALA A 276 -8.44 -18.00 -11.97
N HIS A 277 -9.68 -17.84 -11.50
CA HIS A 277 -10.57 -16.77 -11.97
C HIS A 277 -10.05 -15.37 -11.62
N LEU A 278 -9.40 -15.19 -10.46
CA LEU A 278 -8.78 -13.91 -10.11
C LEU A 278 -7.54 -13.65 -10.95
N VAL A 279 -6.72 -14.67 -11.19
CA VAL A 279 -5.55 -14.54 -12.07
C VAL A 279 -5.98 -14.18 -13.50
N GLN A 280 -7.06 -14.78 -14.00
CA GLN A 280 -7.61 -14.44 -15.30
C GLN A 280 -8.07 -12.98 -15.39
N ASN A 281 -8.64 -12.43 -14.32
CA ASN A 281 -8.97 -11.01 -14.27
C ASN A 281 -7.72 -10.13 -14.37
N PHE A 282 -6.62 -10.50 -13.70
CA PHE A 282 -5.34 -9.78 -13.83
C PHE A 282 -4.76 -9.87 -15.25
N GLU A 283 -4.77 -11.04 -15.87
CA GLU A 283 -4.29 -11.20 -17.26
C GLU A 283 -5.12 -10.36 -18.25
N SER A 284 -6.43 -10.22 -17.99
CA SER A 284 -7.36 -9.43 -18.81
C SER A 284 -7.13 -7.92 -18.71
N LEU A 285 -6.41 -7.43 -17.70
CA LEU A 285 -6.12 -6.00 -17.56
C LEU A 285 -5.07 -5.50 -18.54
N ASN A 286 -4.17 -6.37 -18.98
CA ASN A 286 -3.16 -6.02 -19.97
C ASN A 286 -3.04 -7.13 -21.02
N PRO A 287 -3.97 -7.18 -22.01
CA PRO A 287 -3.94 -8.21 -23.04
C PRO A 287 -2.71 -8.10 -23.94
N ALA A 288 -2.14 -6.90 -24.16
CA ALA A 288 -0.89 -6.73 -24.89
C ALA A 288 0.23 -7.54 -24.24
N ASN A 289 0.43 -7.37 -22.94
CA ASN A 289 1.43 -8.14 -22.20
C ASN A 289 1.06 -9.63 -22.06
N SER A 290 -0.18 -9.95 -21.68
CA SER A 290 -0.59 -11.31 -21.33
C SER A 290 -0.72 -12.24 -22.55
N LEU A 291 -1.06 -11.71 -23.72
CA LEU A 291 -1.25 -12.49 -24.96
C LEU A 291 -0.05 -12.39 -25.90
N TRP A 292 0.74 -11.30 -25.83
CA TRP A 292 1.80 -11.05 -26.81
C TRP A 292 3.15 -10.68 -26.19
N ASP A 293 3.30 -9.50 -25.58
CA ASP A 293 4.62 -8.91 -25.29
C ASP A 293 5.51 -9.81 -24.42
N LYS A 294 4.95 -10.47 -23.41
CA LYS A 294 5.67 -11.44 -22.57
C LYS A 294 6.25 -12.60 -23.40
N TYR A 295 5.46 -13.15 -24.32
CA TYR A 295 5.86 -14.28 -25.16
C TYR A 295 6.81 -13.84 -26.27
N TYR A 296 6.57 -12.66 -26.86
CA TYR A 296 7.48 -12.09 -27.84
C TYR A 296 8.84 -11.75 -27.21
N HIS A 297 8.85 -11.19 -25.99
CA HIS A 297 10.11 -10.93 -25.27
C HIS A 297 10.90 -12.22 -25.00
N LEU A 298 10.22 -13.31 -24.63
CA LEU A 298 10.83 -14.64 -24.52
C LEU A 298 11.38 -15.12 -25.87
N PHE A 299 10.60 -14.99 -26.94
CA PHE A 299 11.01 -15.41 -28.29
C PHE A 299 12.20 -14.61 -28.80
N ALA A 300 12.17 -13.28 -28.67
CA ALA A 300 13.24 -12.38 -29.11
C ALA A 300 14.55 -12.60 -28.33
N ASN A 301 14.46 -12.96 -27.04
CA ASN A 301 15.62 -13.15 -26.15
C ASN A 301 15.80 -14.62 -25.75
N ILE A 302 15.52 -15.56 -26.65
CA ILE A 302 15.39 -16.98 -26.29
C ILE A 302 16.67 -17.61 -25.71
N ASP A 303 17.82 -17.01 -25.99
CA ASP A 303 19.11 -17.51 -25.53
C ASP A 303 19.39 -17.15 -24.05
N SER A 304 18.71 -16.14 -23.49
CA SER A 304 18.95 -15.63 -22.13
C SER A 304 17.72 -15.56 -21.23
N GLU A 305 16.52 -15.41 -21.81
CA GLU A 305 15.26 -15.19 -21.10
C GLU A 305 14.58 -16.43 -20.50
N PRO A 306 14.73 -17.68 -21.03
CA PRO A 306 14.01 -18.83 -20.51
C PRO A 306 14.12 -19.08 -19.00
N PRO A 307 15.29 -18.95 -18.34
CA PRO A 307 15.39 -19.13 -16.89
C PRO A 307 14.51 -18.12 -16.13
N ARG A 308 14.61 -16.83 -16.47
CA ARG A 308 13.81 -15.77 -15.84
C ARG A 308 12.31 -15.97 -16.07
N PHE A 309 11.93 -16.34 -17.29
CA PHE A 309 10.55 -16.61 -17.66
C PHE A 309 9.98 -17.79 -16.85
N LEU A 310 10.69 -18.93 -16.82
CA LEU A 310 10.24 -20.13 -16.12
C LEU A 310 10.13 -19.92 -14.61
N ASP A 311 11.08 -19.18 -14.01
CA ASP A 311 11.02 -18.86 -12.58
C ASP A 311 9.80 -18.01 -12.26
N PHE A 312 9.51 -16.97 -13.05
CA PHE A 312 8.30 -16.18 -12.86
C PHE A 312 7.02 -17.00 -13.07
N GLU A 313 6.98 -17.86 -14.09
CA GLU A 313 5.82 -18.72 -14.38
C GLU A 313 5.56 -19.76 -13.28
N ARG A 314 6.58 -20.14 -12.50
CA ARG A 314 6.42 -21.01 -11.33
C ARG A 314 5.54 -20.38 -10.25
N TRP A 315 5.62 -19.06 -10.09
CA TRP A 315 4.72 -18.32 -9.20
C TRP A 315 3.41 -17.96 -9.90
N TRP A 316 3.46 -17.40 -11.12
CA TRP A 316 2.26 -16.96 -11.86
C TRP A 316 1.30 -18.11 -12.21
N GLY A 317 1.82 -19.32 -12.40
CA GLY A 317 1.04 -20.52 -12.66
C GLY A 317 0.49 -21.23 -11.42
N ALA A 318 0.79 -20.76 -10.21
CA ALA A 318 0.38 -21.42 -8.98
C ALA A 318 -0.97 -20.88 -8.49
N TYR A 319 -2.05 -21.61 -8.78
CA TYR A 319 -3.42 -21.21 -8.45
C TYR A 319 -3.90 -21.76 -7.11
N TYR A 320 -4.26 -20.86 -6.21
CA TYR A 320 -4.66 -21.16 -4.83
C TYR A 320 -6.16 -21.04 -4.64
N LEU A 321 -6.70 -21.86 -3.74
CA LEU A 321 -8.13 -21.99 -3.53
C LEU A 321 -8.58 -21.15 -2.33
N MET A 322 -9.87 -20.82 -2.28
CA MET A 322 -10.50 -20.12 -1.15
C MET A 322 -11.85 -20.74 -0.83
N ASN A 323 -12.24 -20.74 0.45
CA ASN A 323 -13.61 -21.11 0.81
C ASN A 323 -14.60 -20.09 0.24
N ARG A 324 -15.81 -20.57 -0.09
CA ARG A 324 -16.94 -19.73 -0.50
C ARG A 324 -17.12 -18.52 0.43
N ASP A 325 -17.21 -18.77 1.73
CA ASP A 325 -17.48 -17.71 2.72
C ASP A 325 -16.40 -16.62 2.73
N LYS A 326 -15.15 -17.01 2.48
CA LYS A 326 -14.04 -16.06 2.39
C LYS A 326 -14.14 -15.16 1.16
N ILE A 327 -14.35 -15.72 -0.04
CA ILE A 327 -14.41 -14.92 -1.26
C ILE A 327 -15.68 -14.06 -1.31
N GLU A 328 -16.79 -14.60 -0.80
CA GLU A 328 -18.05 -13.86 -0.68
C GLU A 328 -17.87 -12.68 0.28
N TRP A 329 -17.28 -12.90 1.45
CA TRP A 329 -16.99 -11.82 2.39
C TRP A 329 -16.12 -10.74 1.76
N ILE A 330 -15.07 -11.12 1.03
CA ILE A 330 -14.14 -10.18 0.37
C ILE A 330 -14.89 -9.33 -0.67
N THR A 331 -15.60 -9.98 -1.59
CA THR A 331 -16.29 -9.27 -2.67
C THR A 331 -17.42 -8.38 -2.14
N ARG A 332 -18.18 -8.87 -1.16
CA ARG A 332 -19.32 -8.16 -0.56
C ARG A 332 -18.93 -6.98 0.31
N ASN A 333 -17.95 -7.16 1.19
CA ASN A 333 -17.61 -6.12 2.17
C ASN A 333 -16.55 -5.15 1.63
N LEU A 334 -15.61 -5.63 0.82
CA LEU A 334 -14.50 -4.80 0.34
C LEU A 334 -14.86 -4.16 -1.00
N PHE A 335 -14.87 -4.94 -2.08
CA PHE A 335 -14.93 -4.40 -3.44
C PHE A 335 -16.29 -3.79 -3.81
N VAL A 336 -17.39 -4.50 -3.52
CA VAL A 336 -18.74 -4.00 -3.82
C VAL A 336 -19.26 -3.11 -2.71
N GLY A 337 -19.05 -3.48 -1.44
CA GLY A 337 -19.60 -2.76 -0.30
C GLY A 337 -18.77 -1.57 0.18
N ASN A 338 -17.47 -1.50 -0.13
CA ASN A 338 -16.56 -0.44 0.30
C ASN A 338 -16.56 -0.17 1.83
N LYS A 339 -16.62 -1.23 2.63
CA LYS A 339 -16.95 -1.16 4.06
C LYS A 339 -15.75 -1.17 5.02
N LEU A 340 -14.55 -1.48 4.54
CA LEU A 340 -13.40 -1.78 5.42
C LEU A 340 -13.10 -0.65 6.42
N TRP A 341 -13.13 0.60 5.96
CA TRP A 341 -12.84 1.78 6.76
C TRP A 341 -14.09 2.39 7.41
N SER A 342 -15.29 1.95 7.02
CA SER A 342 -16.57 2.50 7.52
C SER A 342 -16.93 2.07 8.94
N GLY A 343 -16.22 1.08 9.49
CA GLY A 343 -16.56 0.44 10.77
C GLY A 343 -17.79 -0.50 10.71
N GLU A 344 -18.38 -0.71 9.53
CA GLU A 344 -19.48 -1.68 9.37
C GLU A 344 -18.98 -3.14 9.43
N VAL A 345 -17.70 -3.35 9.11
CA VAL A 345 -17.09 -4.68 9.18
C VAL A 345 -16.77 -5.00 10.63
N ARG A 346 -17.35 -6.10 11.14
CA ARG A 346 -17.17 -6.55 12.53
C ARG A 346 -16.25 -7.77 12.59
N GLY A 347 -15.37 -7.79 13.59
CA GLY A 347 -14.54 -8.93 13.96
C GLY A 347 -15.34 -10.03 14.68
N MET A 348 -14.64 -11.10 15.08
CA MET A 348 -15.28 -12.28 15.71
C MET A 348 -16.06 -11.95 16.99
N GLU A 349 -15.64 -10.93 17.73
CA GLU A 349 -16.27 -10.49 18.98
C GLU A 349 -17.39 -9.45 18.74
N GLY A 350 -17.74 -9.19 17.47
CA GLY A 350 -18.72 -8.17 17.10
C GLY A 350 -18.18 -6.74 17.14
N VAL A 351 -16.91 -6.55 17.51
CA VAL A 351 -16.22 -5.25 17.51
C VAL A 351 -15.93 -4.82 16.08
N SER A 352 -16.27 -3.57 15.75
CA SER A 352 -15.96 -2.95 14.46
C SER A 352 -14.45 -2.83 14.23
N PHE A 353 -13.97 -3.11 13.02
CA PHE A 353 -12.64 -2.71 12.59
C PHE A 353 -12.61 -1.18 12.38
N ASP A 354 -12.28 -0.42 13.43
CA ASP A 354 -12.05 1.03 13.33
C ASP A 354 -10.56 1.29 13.02
N LEU A 355 -10.27 1.71 11.79
CA LEU A 355 -8.90 2.02 11.38
C LEU A 355 -8.29 3.20 12.15
N ARG A 356 -9.12 4.06 12.77
CA ARG A 356 -8.65 5.15 13.65
C ARG A 356 -8.13 4.65 14.99
N ALA A 357 -8.34 3.37 15.32
CA ALA A 357 -7.77 2.74 16.52
C ALA A 357 -6.27 2.43 16.37
N ILE A 358 -5.74 2.40 15.14
CA ILE A 358 -4.32 2.15 14.86
C ILE A 358 -3.49 3.30 15.45
N ARG A 359 -2.57 2.99 16.37
CA ARG A 359 -1.68 3.97 17.03
C ARG A 359 -0.30 4.09 16.40
N SER A 360 0.06 3.11 15.57
CA SER A 360 1.37 3.00 14.93
C SER A 360 1.41 3.78 13.61
N PRO A 361 2.58 4.36 13.24
CA PRO A 361 2.73 5.05 11.96
C PRO A 361 2.39 4.17 10.76
N ILE A 362 1.86 4.78 9.70
CA ILE A 362 1.43 4.09 8.49
C ILE A 362 2.17 4.66 7.29
N VAL A 363 2.85 3.81 6.53
CA VAL A 363 3.44 4.13 5.23
C VAL A 363 2.52 3.58 4.14
N LEU A 364 2.06 4.44 3.26
CA LEU A 364 1.23 4.10 2.09
C LEU A 364 2.08 4.22 0.83
N PHE A 365 2.30 3.12 0.13
CA PHE A 365 3.04 3.12 -1.13
C PHE A 365 2.11 2.81 -2.31
N ALA A 366 1.96 3.76 -3.23
CA ALA A 366 1.18 3.60 -4.46
C ALA A 366 1.96 4.06 -5.70
N SER A 367 1.45 3.75 -6.89
CA SER A 367 2.00 4.26 -8.14
C SER A 367 0.93 4.78 -9.09
N LEU A 368 1.26 5.81 -9.89
CA LEU A 368 0.40 6.27 -10.99
C LEU A 368 0.35 5.26 -12.15
N GLY A 369 1.35 4.38 -12.26
CA GLY A 369 1.34 3.24 -13.20
C GLY A 369 0.50 2.05 -12.74
N ASP A 370 -0.05 2.09 -11.52
CA ASP A 370 -0.88 1.02 -10.97
C ASP A 370 -2.35 1.16 -11.43
N ASN A 371 -2.77 0.27 -12.31
CA ASN A 371 -4.14 0.18 -12.83
C ASN A 371 -5.06 -0.76 -12.02
N ILE A 372 -4.54 -1.36 -10.95
CA ILE A 372 -5.28 -2.21 -10.01
C ILE A 372 -5.63 -1.40 -8.77
N THR A 373 -4.63 -0.74 -8.18
CA THR A 373 -4.77 0.12 -7.00
C THR A 373 -4.19 1.51 -7.31
N PRO A 374 -4.91 2.34 -8.07
CA PRO A 374 -4.47 3.70 -8.33
C PRO A 374 -4.39 4.50 -7.01
N PRO A 375 -3.67 5.63 -6.98
CA PRO A 375 -3.50 6.46 -5.78
C PRO A 375 -4.80 6.78 -5.04
N GLN A 376 -5.89 7.06 -5.77
CA GLN A 376 -7.17 7.36 -5.16
C GLN A 376 -7.70 6.19 -4.32
N GLN A 377 -7.51 4.94 -4.77
CA GLN A 377 -7.92 3.75 -3.99
C GLN A 377 -7.01 3.47 -2.81
N ALA A 378 -5.72 3.79 -2.92
CA ALA A 378 -4.74 3.61 -1.86
C ALA A 378 -4.85 4.67 -0.74
N PHE A 379 -5.25 5.91 -1.08
CA PHE A 379 -5.17 7.06 -0.16
C PHE A 379 -6.51 7.61 0.32
N ASN A 380 -7.61 7.52 -0.45
CA ASN A 380 -8.86 8.21 -0.09
C ASN A 380 -9.44 7.77 1.26
N TRP A 381 -9.15 6.55 1.71
CA TRP A 381 -9.65 6.04 2.99
C TRP A 381 -9.17 6.90 4.17
N VAL A 382 -8.04 7.60 4.03
CA VAL A 382 -7.54 8.56 5.02
C VAL A 382 -8.52 9.73 5.14
N ALA A 383 -8.96 10.30 4.02
CA ALA A 383 -9.95 11.36 4.00
C ALA A 383 -11.36 10.87 4.37
N ASP A 384 -11.62 9.57 4.19
CA ASP A 384 -12.89 8.93 4.58
C ASP A 384 -13.03 8.77 6.10
N ILE A 385 -11.93 8.54 6.83
CA ILE A 385 -11.99 8.29 8.29
C ILE A 385 -11.55 9.48 9.14
N TYR A 386 -10.68 10.35 8.64
CA TYR A 386 -10.25 11.56 9.34
C TYR A 386 -10.96 12.77 8.75
N GLY A 387 -11.64 13.54 9.60
CA GLY A 387 -12.38 14.73 9.16
C GLY A 387 -11.51 15.96 8.92
N SER A 388 -10.28 15.98 9.44
CA SER A 388 -9.34 17.09 9.24
C SER A 388 -7.90 16.67 9.54
N THR A 389 -6.94 17.49 9.10
CA THR A 389 -5.54 17.42 9.53
C THR A 389 -5.42 17.49 11.06
N GLU A 390 -6.30 18.25 11.68
CA GLU A 390 -6.30 18.49 13.12
C GLU A 390 -6.74 17.22 13.87
N GLU A 391 -7.62 16.40 13.29
CA GLU A 391 -7.97 15.08 13.84
C GLU A 391 -6.80 14.08 13.77
N ILE A 392 -6.06 14.06 12.64
CA ILE A 392 -4.86 13.23 12.52
C ILE A 392 -3.86 13.59 13.63
N LYS A 393 -3.66 14.89 13.86
CA LYS A 393 -2.75 15.41 14.89
C LYS A 393 -3.23 15.08 16.30
N SER A 394 -4.48 15.34 16.64
CA SER A 394 -5.02 15.05 17.99
C SER A 394 -5.00 13.55 18.32
N ARG A 395 -5.07 12.69 17.31
CA ARG A 395 -4.91 11.23 17.48
C ARG A 395 -3.45 10.77 17.59
N GLY A 396 -2.48 11.66 17.39
CA GLY A 396 -1.06 11.31 17.40
C GLY A 396 -0.64 10.46 16.20
N GLN A 397 -1.43 10.47 15.12
CA GLN A 397 -1.24 9.59 13.99
C GLN A 397 -0.18 10.14 13.03
N VAL A 398 0.64 9.25 12.47
CA VAL A 398 1.64 9.58 11.43
C VAL A 398 1.32 8.79 10.18
N ILE A 399 1.02 9.48 9.09
CA ILE A 399 0.75 8.85 7.79
C ILE A 399 1.75 9.38 6.78
N VAL A 400 2.49 8.49 6.13
CA VAL A 400 3.50 8.82 5.13
C VAL A 400 3.09 8.21 3.80
N GLY A 401 2.81 9.05 2.79
CA GLY A 401 2.55 8.63 1.43
C GLY A 401 3.82 8.63 0.58
N LEU A 402 4.10 7.53 -0.10
CA LEU A 402 5.11 7.41 -1.13
C LEU A 402 4.41 7.15 -2.48
N MET A 403 4.76 7.95 -3.50
CA MET A 403 4.16 7.87 -4.83
C MET A 403 5.24 7.59 -5.88
N HIS A 404 5.16 6.44 -6.55
CA HIS A 404 6.00 6.16 -7.71
C HIS A 404 5.29 6.61 -9.00
N GLN A 405 6.04 7.16 -9.96
CA GLN A 405 5.47 7.66 -11.20
C GLN A 405 4.94 6.52 -12.09
N ASP A 406 5.80 5.59 -12.52
CA ASP A 406 5.44 4.78 -13.70
C ASP A 406 5.32 3.26 -13.45
N ILE A 407 5.51 2.78 -12.22
CA ILE A 407 5.60 1.34 -11.98
C ILE A 407 4.20 0.70 -11.94
N GLY A 408 4.02 -0.38 -12.70
CA GLY A 408 2.80 -1.18 -12.63
C GLY A 408 2.64 -1.90 -11.28
N HIS A 409 1.43 -2.35 -10.98
CA HIS A 409 1.06 -3.01 -9.73
C HIS A 409 2.04 -4.10 -9.27
N LEU A 410 2.37 -5.06 -10.14
CA LEU A 410 3.32 -6.12 -9.79
C LEU A 410 4.71 -5.57 -9.50
N GLY A 411 5.14 -4.57 -10.26
CA GLY A 411 6.45 -3.95 -10.10
C GLY A 411 6.63 -3.29 -8.73
N ILE A 412 5.56 -2.87 -8.06
CA ILE A 412 5.59 -2.41 -6.65
C ILE A 412 6.19 -3.48 -5.74
N PHE A 413 6.00 -4.77 -6.02
CA PHE A 413 6.43 -5.86 -5.14
C PHE A 413 7.65 -6.61 -5.67
N VAL A 414 7.71 -6.85 -6.99
CA VAL A 414 8.73 -7.72 -7.60
C VAL A 414 9.87 -6.98 -8.27
N SER A 415 9.79 -5.67 -8.47
CA SER A 415 10.85 -4.97 -9.19
C SER A 415 12.12 -4.87 -8.33
N GLY A 416 13.25 -5.31 -8.89
CA GLY A 416 14.55 -5.16 -8.22
C GLY A 416 14.97 -3.70 -8.11
N LYS A 417 14.51 -2.84 -9.04
CA LYS A 417 14.71 -1.39 -8.95
C LYS A 417 13.95 -0.81 -7.76
N VAL A 418 12.69 -1.23 -7.58
CA VAL A 418 11.86 -0.80 -6.44
C VAL A 418 12.41 -1.31 -5.11
N ALA A 419 12.93 -2.54 -5.08
CA ALA A 419 13.63 -3.08 -3.93
C ALA A 419 14.87 -2.26 -3.54
N LYS A 420 15.72 -1.91 -4.52
CA LYS A 420 16.97 -1.18 -4.27
C LYS A 420 16.77 0.28 -3.87
N LYS A 421 15.70 0.91 -4.36
CA LYS A 421 15.40 2.32 -4.11
C LYS A 421 14.33 2.47 -3.03
N GLU A 422 13.07 2.29 -3.35
CA GLU A 422 11.93 2.59 -2.48
C GLU A 422 11.94 1.76 -1.20
N TYR A 423 12.05 0.43 -1.28
CA TYR A 423 12.03 -0.41 -0.06
C TYR A 423 13.25 -0.21 0.84
N THR A 424 14.44 -0.02 0.25
CA THR A 424 15.63 0.36 1.03
C THR A 424 15.36 1.63 1.84
N GLN A 425 14.81 2.66 1.20
CA GLN A 425 14.50 3.92 1.90
C GLN A 425 13.37 3.76 2.92
N ILE A 426 12.31 3.00 2.62
CA ILE A 426 11.26 2.69 3.60
C ILE A 426 11.88 2.00 4.83
N ALA A 427 12.72 0.99 4.65
CA ALA A 427 13.37 0.29 5.75
C ALA A 427 14.21 1.24 6.64
N SER A 428 14.98 2.14 6.02
CA SER A 428 15.70 3.20 6.75
C SER A 428 14.75 4.11 7.53
N VAL A 429 13.66 4.56 6.91
CA VAL A 429 12.67 5.44 7.53
C VAL A 429 12.02 4.79 8.75
N LEU A 430 11.75 3.48 8.71
CA LEU A 430 11.16 2.74 9.83
C LEU A 430 12.01 2.76 11.12
N GLU A 431 13.30 3.07 11.04
CA GLU A 431 14.18 3.24 12.21
C GLU A 431 13.81 4.49 13.05
N ALA A 432 13.31 5.54 12.39
CA ALA A 432 13.00 6.83 13.03
C ALA A 432 11.53 7.26 12.93
N ILE A 433 10.68 6.57 12.14
CA ILE A 433 9.30 6.99 11.87
C ILE A 433 8.44 7.21 13.13
N GLU A 434 8.65 6.44 14.19
CA GLU A 434 7.90 6.58 15.45
C GLU A 434 8.21 7.88 16.21
N SER A 435 9.32 8.55 15.86
CA SER A 435 9.69 9.85 16.41
C SER A 435 9.07 11.03 15.65
N PHE A 436 8.41 10.78 14.51
CA PHE A 436 7.87 11.84 13.66
C PHE A 436 6.81 12.64 14.42
N PRO A 437 6.65 13.95 14.12
CA PRO A 437 5.43 14.66 14.47
C PRO A 437 4.21 13.94 13.91
N PRO A 438 3.07 13.96 14.62
CA PRO A 438 1.83 13.49 14.03
C PRO A 438 1.42 14.40 12.87
N GLY A 439 0.87 13.81 11.81
CA GLY A 439 0.54 14.52 10.58
C GLY A 439 0.52 13.61 9.35
N LEU A 440 0.22 14.23 8.21
CA LEU A 440 0.23 13.61 6.90
C LEU A 440 1.45 14.09 6.11
N TYR A 441 2.27 13.18 5.62
CA TYR A 441 3.53 13.48 4.95
C TYR A 441 3.59 12.87 3.56
N GLY A 442 4.11 13.60 2.58
CA GLY A 442 4.60 13.06 1.31
C GLY A 442 6.09 12.76 1.44
N MET A 443 6.49 11.53 1.15
CA MET A 443 7.89 11.10 1.09
C MET A 443 8.42 11.25 -0.34
N GLU A 444 9.52 11.99 -0.48
CA GLU A 444 10.22 12.20 -1.74
C GLU A 444 11.62 11.59 -1.65
N ILE A 445 11.99 10.80 -2.66
CA ILE A 445 13.29 10.13 -2.78
C ILE A 445 14.03 10.74 -3.97
N ALA A 446 15.05 11.56 -3.69
CA ALA A 446 15.89 12.16 -4.71
C ALA A 446 17.16 11.31 -4.91
N GLU A 447 17.61 11.15 -6.17
CA GLU A 447 18.86 10.46 -6.49
C GLU A 447 20.00 11.48 -6.58
N ARG A 448 21.10 11.19 -5.89
CA ARG A 448 22.34 11.95 -5.97
C ARG A 448 23.46 11.02 -6.43
N LYS A 449 24.27 11.47 -7.38
CA LYS A 449 25.51 10.77 -7.74
C LYS A 449 26.62 11.27 -6.82
N ALA A 450 27.19 10.36 -6.04
CA ALA A 450 28.37 10.64 -5.23
C ALA A 450 29.61 10.85 -6.10
N ALA A 451 30.65 11.44 -5.51
CA ALA A 451 31.89 11.78 -6.22
C ALA A 451 32.64 10.55 -6.77
N ASP A 452 32.40 9.37 -6.20
CA ASP A 452 32.94 8.08 -6.64
C ASP A 452 32.11 7.39 -7.74
N GLY A 453 31.01 8.03 -8.17
CA GLY A 453 30.08 7.49 -9.17
C GLY A 453 29.00 6.57 -8.61
N SER A 454 28.97 6.31 -7.30
CA SER A 454 27.88 5.58 -6.65
C SER A 454 26.60 6.42 -6.57
N ILE A 455 25.45 5.75 -6.51
CA ILE A 455 24.14 6.42 -6.39
C ILE A 455 23.74 6.41 -4.92
N GLU A 456 23.58 7.60 -4.36
CA GLU A 456 23.02 7.84 -3.04
C GLU A 456 21.58 8.36 -3.16
N TYR A 457 20.76 8.12 -2.14
CA TYR A 457 19.38 8.57 -2.11
C TYR A 457 19.16 9.51 -0.93
N ASP A 458 18.66 10.71 -1.24
CA ASP A 458 18.26 11.70 -0.25
C ASP A 458 16.75 11.60 -0.02
N VAL A 459 16.34 11.30 1.23
CA VAL A 459 14.92 11.24 1.61
C VAL A 459 14.49 12.55 2.27
N THR A 460 13.39 13.11 1.77
CA THR A 460 12.77 14.30 2.36
C THR A 460 11.27 14.08 2.57
N PHE A 461 10.71 14.74 3.59
CA PHE A 461 9.29 14.67 3.92
C PHE A 461 8.66 16.04 3.80
N ARG A 462 7.55 16.12 3.08
CA ARG A 462 6.73 17.33 3.02
C ARG A 462 5.44 17.09 3.77
N GLU A 463 5.19 17.89 4.80
CA GLU A 463 3.90 17.84 5.49
C GLU A 463 2.80 18.40 4.58
N HIS A 464 1.67 17.71 4.53
CA HIS A 464 0.49 18.07 3.76
C HIS A 464 -0.71 18.20 4.68
N ARG A 465 -1.62 19.09 4.28
CA ARG A 465 -2.95 19.16 4.85
C ARG A 465 -3.85 18.11 4.20
N LEU A 466 -4.60 17.38 5.03
CA LEU A 466 -5.61 16.44 4.55
C LEU A 466 -6.63 17.14 3.66
N GLU A 467 -7.04 18.36 4.00
CA GLU A 467 -8.03 19.13 3.25
C GLU A 467 -7.52 19.42 1.82
N GLU A 468 -6.25 19.82 1.68
CA GLU A 468 -5.62 20.08 0.39
C GLU A 468 -5.42 18.80 -0.44
N VAL A 469 -5.01 17.70 0.22
CA VAL A 469 -4.81 16.41 -0.44
C VAL A 469 -6.15 15.84 -0.90
N ALA A 470 -7.17 15.90 -0.06
CA ALA A 470 -8.52 15.46 -0.39
C ALA A 470 -9.09 16.29 -1.54
N ALA A 471 -8.99 17.62 -1.52
CA ALA A 471 -9.43 18.47 -2.61
C ALA A 471 -8.68 18.18 -3.92
N ARG A 472 -7.36 17.91 -3.84
CA ARG A 472 -6.54 17.59 -5.02
C ARG A 472 -6.86 16.22 -5.61
N LEU A 473 -7.07 15.20 -4.78
CA LEU A 473 -7.41 13.84 -5.21
C LEU A 473 -8.87 13.71 -5.64
N ASN A 474 -9.76 14.51 -5.04
CA ASN A 474 -11.21 14.43 -5.19
C ASN A 474 -11.82 15.74 -5.73
N ARG A 475 -11.21 16.33 -6.76
CA ARG A 475 -11.61 17.62 -7.37
C ARG A 475 -13.09 17.74 -7.75
N PHE A 476 -13.79 16.62 -7.94
CA PHE A 476 -15.21 16.55 -8.29
C PHE A 476 -16.08 15.96 -7.17
N GLU A 477 -15.64 16.10 -5.92
CA GLU A 477 -16.39 15.72 -4.71
C GLU A 477 -16.87 14.27 -4.72
N ARG A 478 -16.21 13.40 -5.51
CA ARG A 478 -16.55 11.98 -5.65
C ARG A 478 -18.00 11.74 -6.06
N ALA A 479 -18.62 12.68 -6.78
CA ALA A 479 -19.96 12.51 -7.35
C ALA A 479 -20.06 11.25 -8.24
N ASP A 480 -18.92 10.89 -8.85
CA ASP A 480 -18.72 9.73 -9.71
C ASP A 480 -18.83 8.39 -8.95
N GLU A 481 -18.79 8.40 -7.61
CA GLU A 481 -18.93 7.20 -6.77
C GLU A 481 -20.38 6.89 -6.40
N LEU A 482 -21.30 7.86 -6.53
CA LEU A 482 -22.72 7.64 -6.22
C LEU A 482 -23.32 6.42 -6.94
N PRO A 483 -23.07 6.18 -8.25
CA PRO A 483 -23.57 4.99 -8.94
C PRO A 483 -23.14 3.66 -8.30
N PHE A 484 -22.02 3.61 -7.57
CA PHE A 484 -21.59 2.39 -6.89
C PHE A 484 -22.50 2.01 -5.72
N ARG A 485 -23.24 2.96 -5.13
CA ARG A 485 -24.32 2.63 -4.18
C ARG A 485 -25.46 1.86 -4.85
N ALA A 486 -25.80 2.21 -6.09
CA ALA A 486 -26.78 1.45 -6.88
C ALA A 486 -26.25 0.05 -7.22
N VAL A 487 -24.96 -0.06 -7.55
CA VAL A 487 -24.28 -1.36 -7.74
C VAL A 487 -24.40 -2.22 -6.49
N GLN A 488 -24.15 -1.67 -5.30
CA GLN A 488 -24.28 -2.40 -4.05
C GLN A 488 -25.70 -2.93 -3.83
N GLN A 489 -26.72 -2.11 -4.07
CA GLN A 489 -28.13 -2.53 -3.94
C GLN A 489 -28.50 -3.63 -4.94
N VAL A 490 -28.11 -3.48 -6.20
CA VAL A 490 -28.32 -4.51 -7.24
C VAL A 490 -27.56 -5.79 -6.91
N SER A 491 -26.34 -5.67 -6.40
CA SER A 491 -25.54 -6.80 -5.96
C SER A 491 -26.19 -7.57 -4.81
N ASP A 492 -26.67 -6.87 -3.77
CA ASP A 492 -27.36 -7.50 -2.65
C ASP A 492 -28.65 -8.20 -3.10
N PHE A 493 -29.38 -7.61 -4.05
CA PHE A 493 -30.54 -8.25 -4.66
C PHE A 493 -30.15 -9.52 -5.43
N ASN A 494 -29.17 -9.44 -6.33
CA ASN A 494 -28.74 -10.58 -7.14
C ASN A 494 -28.14 -11.70 -6.29
N GLN A 495 -27.36 -11.36 -5.26
CA GLN A 495 -26.83 -12.33 -4.28
C GLN A 495 -27.96 -13.10 -3.62
N ARG A 496 -28.96 -12.40 -3.07
CA ARG A 496 -30.12 -13.04 -2.42
C ARG A 496 -30.95 -13.86 -3.39
N ALA A 497 -31.14 -13.37 -4.61
CA ALA A 497 -31.87 -14.10 -5.65
C ALA A 497 -31.15 -15.41 -6.01
N TYR A 498 -29.83 -15.38 -6.17
CA TYR A 498 -29.02 -16.57 -6.40
C TYR A 498 -29.15 -17.57 -5.25
N GLU A 499 -28.93 -17.13 -4.01
CA GLU A 499 -28.99 -17.97 -2.80
C GLU A 499 -30.36 -18.64 -2.61
N LEU A 500 -31.44 -17.90 -2.85
CA LEU A 500 -32.80 -18.42 -2.65
C LEU A 500 -33.27 -19.33 -3.78
N PHE A 501 -32.96 -19.01 -5.03
CA PHE A 501 -33.59 -19.67 -6.18
C PHE A 501 -32.67 -20.63 -6.95
N ALA A 502 -31.36 -20.36 -7.02
CA ALA A 502 -30.46 -21.13 -7.88
C ALA A 502 -29.48 -22.00 -7.08
N GLN A 503 -28.95 -21.50 -5.96
CA GLN A 503 -27.92 -22.15 -5.16
C GLN A 503 -28.27 -23.60 -4.77
N PRO A 504 -29.49 -23.94 -4.29
CA PRO A 504 -29.81 -25.32 -3.91
C PRO A 504 -29.64 -26.31 -5.07
N PHE A 505 -29.98 -25.89 -6.29
CA PHE A 505 -29.81 -26.73 -7.48
C PHE A 505 -28.34 -26.83 -7.90
N VAL A 506 -27.59 -25.73 -7.84
CA VAL A 506 -26.16 -25.71 -8.17
C VAL A 506 -25.38 -26.61 -7.21
N GLN A 507 -25.64 -26.51 -5.91
CA GLN A 507 -25.02 -27.36 -4.89
C GLN A 507 -25.42 -28.82 -5.04
N ALA A 508 -26.68 -29.12 -5.38
CA ALA A 508 -27.13 -30.50 -5.64
C ALA A 508 -26.44 -31.16 -6.85
N MET A 509 -26.00 -30.37 -7.84
CA MET A 509 -25.29 -30.85 -9.02
C MET A 509 -23.76 -30.86 -8.85
N SER A 510 -23.23 -30.17 -7.84
CA SER A 510 -21.80 -30.09 -7.57
C SER A 510 -21.32 -31.22 -6.66
N ASN A 511 -20.10 -31.68 -6.91
CA ASN A 511 -19.37 -32.65 -6.08
C ASN A 511 -17.87 -32.56 -6.38
N ASP A 512 -17.05 -33.30 -5.64
CA ASP A 512 -15.59 -33.23 -5.77
C ASP A 512 -15.06 -33.58 -7.17
N VAL A 513 -15.74 -34.49 -7.89
CA VAL A 513 -15.35 -34.91 -9.24
C VAL A 513 -15.61 -33.78 -10.23
N THR A 514 -16.83 -33.23 -10.25
CA THR A 514 -17.20 -32.12 -11.14
C THR A 514 -16.39 -30.87 -10.84
N ALA A 515 -16.21 -30.54 -9.56
CA ALA A 515 -15.39 -29.41 -9.13
C ALA A 515 -13.93 -29.57 -9.56
N THR A 516 -13.35 -30.77 -9.43
CA THR A 516 -11.98 -31.04 -9.90
C THR A 516 -11.87 -30.93 -11.42
N PHE A 517 -12.85 -31.46 -12.15
CA PHE A 517 -12.89 -31.34 -13.62
C PHE A 517 -12.93 -29.87 -14.05
N LEU A 518 -13.83 -29.06 -13.49
CA LEU A 518 -13.92 -27.63 -13.76
C LEU A 518 -12.60 -26.89 -13.49
N ARG A 519 -11.94 -27.18 -12.37
CA ARG A 519 -10.64 -26.57 -12.04
C ARG A 519 -9.55 -26.96 -13.05
N GLN A 520 -9.46 -28.23 -13.43
CA GLN A 520 -8.42 -28.73 -14.34
C GLN A 520 -8.61 -28.22 -15.78
N PHE A 521 -9.86 -28.06 -16.22
CA PHE A 521 -10.21 -27.54 -17.54
C PHE A 521 -10.37 -26.02 -17.58
N HIS A 522 -10.18 -25.32 -16.46
CA HIS A 522 -10.04 -23.87 -16.47
C HIS A 522 -8.94 -23.48 -17.48
N PRO A 523 -9.17 -22.52 -18.40
CA PRO A 523 -8.25 -22.22 -19.51
C PRO A 523 -6.80 -22.04 -19.07
N LEU A 524 -6.60 -21.38 -17.92
CA LEU A 524 -5.27 -21.16 -17.35
C LEU A 524 -4.54 -22.44 -16.92
N ARG A 525 -5.23 -23.48 -16.46
CA ARG A 525 -4.61 -24.78 -16.18
C ARG A 525 -4.51 -25.63 -17.44
N ALA A 526 -5.57 -25.66 -18.25
CA ALA A 526 -5.65 -26.38 -19.51
C ALA A 526 -4.45 -26.10 -20.41
N GLN A 527 -4.18 -24.82 -20.69
CA GLN A 527 -3.06 -24.44 -21.56
C GLN A 527 -1.69 -24.90 -21.03
N ARG A 528 -1.53 -25.09 -19.71
CA ARG A 528 -0.26 -25.51 -19.10
C ARG A 528 -0.07 -27.00 -19.19
N TRP A 529 -1.05 -27.81 -18.76
CA TRP A 529 -0.90 -29.25 -18.85
C TRP A 529 -1.00 -29.77 -20.30
N MET A 530 -1.72 -29.08 -21.20
CA MET A 530 -1.73 -29.41 -22.63
C MET A 530 -0.38 -29.13 -23.32
N MET A 531 0.35 -28.13 -22.82
CA MET A 531 1.71 -27.80 -23.25
C MET A 531 2.73 -28.44 -22.30
N SER A 532 2.65 -29.74 -22.09
CA SER A 532 3.56 -30.51 -21.24
C SER A 532 3.79 -31.91 -21.85
N ASP A 533 4.64 -32.72 -21.22
CA ASP A 533 4.90 -34.10 -21.62
C ASP A 533 3.70 -35.04 -21.43
N LEU A 534 2.61 -34.55 -20.83
CA LEU A 534 1.32 -35.21 -20.87
C LEU A 534 0.70 -35.23 -22.28
N ASN A 535 1.17 -34.38 -23.20
CA ASN A 535 0.77 -34.37 -24.60
C ASN A 535 1.82 -35.10 -25.46
N PRO A 536 1.54 -36.34 -25.92
CA PRO A 536 2.52 -37.13 -26.68
C PRO A 536 2.97 -36.47 -27.99
N TRP A 537 2.16 -35.57 -28.56
CA TRP A 537 2.52 -34.82 -29.77
C TRP A 537 3.72 -33.89 -29.55
N LEU A 538 4.05 -33.54 -28.31
CA LEU A 538 5.19 -32.68 -27.96
C LEU A 538 6.49 -33.47 -27.68
N ALA A 539 6.47 -34.81 -27.75
CA ALA A 539 7.62 -35.64 -27.37
C ALA A 539 8.88 -35.39 -28.23
N TRP A 540 8.73 -34.88 -29.46
CA TRP A 540 9.84 -34.53 -30.34
C TRP A 540 10.54 -33.21 -29.97
N LEU A 541 9.88 -32.33 -29.21
CA LEU A 541 10.38 -30.97 -28.95
C LEU A 541 11.64 -30.95 -28.10
N GLY A 542 11.72 -31.78 -27.06
CA GLY A 542 12.90 -31.84 -26.18
C GLY A 542 14.18 -32.18 -26.95
N PRO A 543 14.22 -33.35 -27.65
CA PRO A 543 15.36 -33.72 -28.48
C PRO A 543 15.68 -32.70 -29.59
N ALA A 544 14.64 -32.13 -30.23
CA ALA A 544 14.84 -31.10 -31.26
C ALA A 544 15.45 -29.82 -30.67
N ALA A 545 15.00 -29.39 -29.49
CA ALA A 545 15.54 -28.22 -28.80
C ALA A 545 17.01 -28.42 -28.41
N ASP A 546 17.40 -29.62 -27.96
CA ASP A 546 18.80 -29.91 -27.62
C ASP A 546 19.70 -29.94 -28.87
N ALA A 547 19.21 -30.49 -29.99
CA ALA A 547 19.91 -30.41 -31.27
C ALA A 547 20.06 -28.95 -31.75
N VAL A 548 19.02 -28.14 -31.60
CA VAL A 548 19.04 -26.71 -31.93
C VAL A 548 20.01 -25.94 -31.04
N LYS A 549 20.05 -26.19 -29.73
CA LYS A 549 21.02 -25.56 -28.81
C LYS A 549 22.46 -25.90 -29.21
N ALA A 550 22.72 -27.16 -29.55
CA ALA A 550 24.05 -27.60 -29.98
C ALA A 550 24.50 -26.97 -31.31
N GLN A 551 23.56 -26.59 -32.18
CA GLN A 551 23.82 -25.99 -33.48
C GLN A 551 23.26 -24.57 -33.61
N ARG A 552 23.13 -23.86 -32.48
CA ARG A 552 22.52 -22.53 -32.42
C ARG A 552 23.32 -21.58 -33.31
N LYS A 553 22.65 -20.94 -34.27
CA LYS A 553 23.20 -19.94 -35.19
C LYS A 553 22.41 -18.63 -35.05
N PRO A 554 22.76 -17.77 -34.07
CA PRO A 554 22.18 -16.45 -33.98
C PRO A 554 22.57 -15.63 -35.21
N ALA A 555 21.66 -14.78 -35.70
CA ALA A 555 22.02 -13.84 -36.76
C ALA A 555 23.13 -12.89 -36.25
N ALA A 556 24.18 -12.70 -37.05
CA ALA A 556 25.42 -12.02 -36.62
C ALA A 556 25.25 -10.52 -36.28
N ALA A 557 24.14 -9.89 -36.69
CA ALA A 557 23.75 -8.53 -36.30
C ALA A 557 22.23 -8.32 -36.54
N PRO A 558 21.58 -7.36 -35.84
CA PRO A 558 20.20 -6.96 -36.14
C PRO A 558 20.08 -6.45 -37.58
N GLY A 559 19.64 -7.31 -38.48
CA GLY A 559 19.39 -7.01 -39.89
C GLY A 559 18.01 -6.37 -40.12
N ALA A 560 17.72 -6.02 -41.37
CA ALA A 560 16.43 -5.43 -41.76
C ALA A 560 15.22 -6.34 -41.40
N TRP A 561 15.41 -7.67 -41.44
CA TRP A 561 14.38 -8.64 -41.07
C TRP A 561 14.06 -8.65 -39.56
N HIS A 562 15.06 -8.47 -38.69
CA HIS A 562 14.82 -8.33 -37.25
C HIS A 562 14.10 -7.02 -36.92
N ALA A 563 14.46 -5.94 -37.60
CA ALA A 563 13.75 -4.67 -37.45
C ALA A 563 12.28 -4.79 -37.91
N ALA A 564 12.03 -5.52 -39.00
CA ALA A 564 10.67 -5.79 -39.47
C ALA A 564 9.87 -6.66 -38.50
N GLU A 565 10.50 -7.68 -37.90
CA GLU A 565 9.91 -8.51 -36.84
C GLU A 565 9.52 -7.67 -35.62
N HIS A 566 10.46 -6.86 -35.11
CA HIS A 566 10.21 -5.96 -33.97
C HIS A 566 9.10 -4.96 -34.28
N CYS A 567 9.12 -4.34 -35.46
CA CYS A 567 8.06 -3.44 -35.90
C CYS A 567 6.70 -4.14 -35.93
N GLY A 568 6.63 -5.35 -36.48
CA GLY A 568 5.39 -6.14 -36.51
C GLY A 568 4.88 -6.47 -35.11
N SER A 569 5.77 -6.84 -34.20
CA SER A 569 5.43 -7.06 -32.79
C SER A 569 4.93 -5.78 -32.11
N ASP A 570 5.60 -4.65 -32.31
CA ASP A 570 5.19 -3.36 -31.73
C ASP A 570 3.82 -2.89 -32.25
N MET A 571 3.51 -3.15 -33.53
CA MET A 571 2.21 -2.87 -34.11
C MET A 571 1.10 -3.76 -33.53
N LEU A 572 1.38 -5.06 -33.29
CA LEU A 572 0.45 -5.97 -32.62
C LEU A 572 0.21 -5.56 -31.17
N SER A 573 1.27 -5.25 -30.44
CA SER A 573 1.22 -4.71 -29.07
C SER A 573 0.38 -3.43 -29.02
N ALA A 574 0.64 -2.47 -29.91
CA ALA A 574 -0.12 -1.24 -30.02
C ALA A 574 -1.61 -1.49 -30.35
N GLY A 575 -1.91 -2.47 -31.21
CA GLY A 575 -3.29 -2.87 -31.52
C GLY A 575 -4.03 -3.46 -30.33
N LEU A 576 -3.37 -4.30 -29.54
CA LEU A 576 -3.94 -4.87 -28.30
C LEU A 576 -4.15 -3.81 -27.22
N ASP A 577 -3.23 -2.83 -27.09
CA ASP A 577 -3.41 -1.69 -26.19
C ASP A 577 -4.55 -0.77 -26.64
N PHE A 578 -4.71 -0.55 -27.94
CA PHE A 578 -5.85 0.18 -28.48
C PHE A 578 -7.18 -0.54 -28.18
N TYR A 579 -7.22 -1.86 -28.39
CA TYR A 579 -8.37 -2.68 -28.01
C TYR A 579 -8.69 -2.55 -26.51
N ARG A 580 -7.67 -2.65 -25.64
CA ARG A 580 -7.82 -2.48 -24.20
C ARG A 580 -8.44 -1.11 -23.88
N ALA A 581 -7.87 -0.02 -24.39
CA ALA A 581 -8.36 1.33 -24.14
C ALA A 581 -9.81 1.51 -24.60
N MET A 582 -10.18 0.99 -25.77
CA MET A 582 -11.55 1.04 -26.28
C MET A 582 -12.52 0.20 -25.45
N ARG A 583 -12.12 -1.00 -25.04
CA ARG A 583 -12.91 -1.87 -24.16
C ARG A 583 -13.15 -1.20 -22.80
N ASP A 584 -12.11 -0.61 -22.22
CA ASP A 584 -12.19 0.02 -20.90
C ASP A 584 -13.09 1.27 -20.95
N ALA A 585 -12.96 2.10 -22.00
CA ALA A 585 -13.85 3.24 -22.26
C ALA A 585 -15.32 2.82 -22.48
N ALA A 586 -15.56 1.73 -23.21
CA ALA A 586 -16.91 1.19 -23.44
C ALA A 586 -17.52 0.64 -22.13
N THR A 587 -16.71 -0.06 -21.33
CA THR A 587 -17.11 -0.62 -20.03
C THR A 587 -17.51 0.50 -19.07
N GLU A 588 -16.68 1.54 -18.97
CA GLU A 588 -16.97 2.74 -18.18
C GLU A 588 -18.26 3.43 -18.64
N SER A 589 -18.43 3.60 -19.95
CA SER A 589 -19.61 4.26 -20.52
C SER A 589 -20.89 3.49 -20.25
N LEU A 590 -20.85 2.15 -20.39
CA LEU A 590 -21.97 1.28 -20.10
C LEU A 590 -22.32 1.30 -18.61
N PHE A 591 -21.30 1.27 -17.74
CA PHE A 591 -21.48 1.37 -16.29
C PHE A 591 -22.27 2.63 -15.90
N PHE A 592 -21.84 3.82 -16.35
CA PHE A 592 -22.53 5.07 -16.02
C PHE A 592 -23.88 5.22 -16.71
N SER A 593 -24.07 4.61 -17.88
CA SER A 593 -25.37 4.56 -18.56
C SER A 593 -26.40 3.73 -17.78
N ILE A 594 -25.97 2.61 -17.18
CA ILE A 594 -26.83 1.75 -16.36
C ILE A 594 -27.05 2.39 -14.98
N TYR A 595 -25.98 2.54 -14.20
CA TYR A 595 -26.08 2.86 -12.77
C TYR A 595 -26.22 4.36 -12.50
N GLY A 596 -25.77 5.23 -13.40
CA GLY A 596 -25.94 6.68 -13.26
C GLY A 596 -27.42 7.12 -13.24
N ASN A 597 -28.28 6.36 -13.91
CA ASN A 597 -29.72 6.60 -14.01
C ASN A 597 -30.55 5.94 -12.90
N MET A 598 -30.00 4.96 -12.16
CA MET A 598 -30.77 4.15 -11.19
C MET A 598 -31.02 4.83 -9.84
N LEU A 599 -30.33 5.92 -9.52
CA LEU A 599 -30.51 6.60 -8.23
C LEU A 599 -31.59 7.68 -8.30
N PRO A 600 -32.70 7.60 -7.57
CA PRO A 600 -33.53 8.77 -7.30
C PRO A 600 -32.75 9.74 -6.38
N VAL A 601 -32.67 11.02 -6.77
CA VAL A 601 -32.13 12.07 -5.90
C VAL A 601 -33.07 12.23 -4.70
N HIS A 602 -32.80 11.52 -3.60
CA HIS A 602 -33.18 12.04 -2.28
C HIS A 602 -32.14 13.09 -1.92
N ARG A 603 -32.32 14.31 -2.44
CA ARG A 603 -31.47 15.48 -2.10
C ARG A 603 -31.72 15.98 -0.67
N GLY A 604 -32.31 15.15 0.20
CA GLY A 604 -32.76 15.54 1.53
C GLY A 604 -32.79 14.43 2.59
N GLN A 605 -32.39 13.20 2.29
CA GLN A 605 -32.28 12.13 3.31
C GLN A 605 -31.18 11.14 2.91
N THR A 606 -29.92 11.53 3.09
CA THR A 606 -28.81 10.58 3.22
C THR A 606 -27.97 11.03 4.40
N ALA A 607 -28.48 10.77 5.60
CA ALA A 607 -27.69 10.81 6.83
C ALA A 607 -26.85 9.52 7.02
N ASP A 608 -26.98 8.52 6.14
CA ASP A 608 -26.33 7.21 6.28
C ASP A 608 -25.39 6.86 5.10
N GLY A 609 -24.60 7.84 4.64
CA GLY A 609 -23.32 7.54 4.00
C GLY A 609 -22.21 7.92 4.97
N PRO A 610 -21.04 7.25 4.98
CA PRO A 610 -19.93 7.68 5.83
C PRO A 610 -19.68 9.15 5.54
N ALA A 611 -19.72 9.93 6.62
CA ALA A 611 -19.86 11.37 6.61
C ALA A 611 -19.18 12.00 5.41
N ALA A 612 -19.98 12.61 4.52
CA ALA A 612 -19.50 13.83 3.91
C ALA A 612 -19.22 14.74 5.09
N THR A 613 -17.97 14.79 5.52
CA THR A 613 -17.49 15.67 6.56
C THR A 613 -17.83 17.06 6.08
N HIS A 614 -18.93 17.60 6.61
CA HIS A 614 -19.09 19.04 6.65
C HIS A 614 -17.79 19.54 7.27
N GLU A 615 -16.93 20.13 6.45
CA GLU A 615 -15.83 20.93 6.95
C GLU A 615 -16.46 21.87 7.99
N PRO A 616 -16.05 21.79 9.26
CA PRO A 616 -16.35 22.89 10.15
C PRO A 616 -15.75 24.12 9.47
N ALA A 617 -16.58 25.14 9.22
CA ALA A 617 -16.10 26.38 8.60
C ALA A 617 -14.94 27.00 9.40
N ASP A 618 -14.84 26.67 10.70
CA ASP A 618 -13.71 26.95 11.57
C ASP A 618 -13.20 25.66 12.26
N PRO A 619 -11.91 25.28 12.13
CA PRO A 619 -11.29 24.19 12.88
C PRO A 619 -11.51 24.25 14.41
N ARG A 620 -11.81 25.43 14.96
CA ARG A 620 -12.13 25.63 16.38
C ARG A 620 -13.44 24.98 16.83
N ASP A 621 -14.33 24.63 15.91
CA ASP A 621 -15.60 23.98 16.23
C ASP A 621 -15.47 22.46 16.44
N LEU A 622 -14.28 21.90 16.18
CA LEU A 622 -13.99 20.48 16.38
C LEU A 622 -13.90 20.15 17.88
N PRO A 623 -14.63 19.13 18.40
CA PRO A 623 -14.65 18.83 19.84
C PRO A 623 -13.27 18.63 20.46
N PHE A 624 -12.37 17.93 19.76
CA PHE A 624 -10.99 17.69 20.23
C PHE A 624 -10.12 18.95 20.18
N VAL A 625 -10.43 19.92 19.30
CA VAL A 625 -9.76 21.22 19.29
C VAL A 625 -10.25 22.05 20.46
N GLN A 626 -11.56 22.08 20.72
CA GLN A 626 -12.13 22.76 21.88
C GLN A 626 -11.58 22.21 23.20
N GLU A 627 -11.46 20.89 23.31
CA GLU A 627 -10.86 20.22 24.45
C GLU A 627 -9.38 20.62 24.64
N ALA A 628 -8.58 20.59 23.57
CA ALA A 628 -7.19 21.03 23.61
C ALA A 628 -7.06 22.51 24.02
N LEU A 629 -7.89 23.39 23.47
CA LEU A 629 -7.89 24.82 23.78
C LEU A 629 -8.40 25.11 25.20
N ALA A 630 -9.42 24.40 25.69
CA ALA A 630 -9.89 24.50 27.07
C ALA A 630 -8.82 24.05 28.08
N GLY A 631 -7.96 23.13 27.67
CA GLY A 631 -6.80 22.65 28.42
C GLY A 631 -5.54 23.50 28.29
N ILE A 632 -5.56 24.67 27.64
CA ILE A 632 -4.34 25.41 27.28
C ILE A 632 -3.41 25.74 28.46
N ALA A 633 -3.96 26.02 29.64
CA ALA A 633 -3.21 26.31 30.86
C ALA A 633 -3.00 25.09 31.78
N ARG A 634 -3.44 23.89 31.36
CA ARG A 634 -3.35 22.65 32.13
C ARG A 634 -2.25 21.75 31.58
N GLY A 635 -1.54 21.06 32.48
CA GLY A 635 -0.45 20.16 32.14
C GLY A 635 0.76 20.39 33.05
N GLY A 636 1.91 19.86 32.63
CA GLY A 636 3.18 20.01 33.32
C GLY A 636 4.36 20.13 32.36
N TYR A 637 5.50 19.60 32.78
CA TYR A 637 6.72 19.60 31.99
C TYR A 637 6.59 18.97 30.59
N PRO A 638 5.90 17.82 30.38
CA PRO A 638 5.76 17.23 29.05
C PRO A 638 5.04 18.14 28.04
N GLU A 639 3.93 18.73 28.44
CA GLU A 639 3.14 19.67 27.65
C GLU A 639 3.95 20.92 27.33
N ALA A 640 4.67 21.47 28.32
CA ALA A 640 5.52 22.64 28.12
C ALA A 640 6.67 22.36 27.13
N LEU A 641 7.32 21.20 27.24
CA LEU A 641 8.39 20.80 26.32
C LEU A 641 7.87 20.66 24.88
N ALA A 642 6.74 19.95 24.70
CA ALA A 642 6.13 19.80 23.38
C ALA A 642 5.65 21.15 22.81
N ARG A 643 5.10 22.03 23.65
CA ARG A 643 4.67 23.37 23.26
C ARG A 643 5.83 24.24 22.80
N VAL A 644 6.94 24.25 23.53
CA VAL A 644 8.16 24.94 23.11
C VAL A 644 8.71 24.39 21.80
N ALA A 645 8.72 23.06 21.63
CA ALA A 645 9.14 22.45 20.37
C ALA A 645 8.24 22.87 19.18
N CYS A 646 6.93 23.00 19.40
CA CYS A 646 5.98 23.47 18.38
C CYS A 646 6.14 24.97 18.08
N LEU A 647 6.34 25.81 19.09
CA LEU A 647 6.58 27.26 18.92
C LEU A 647 7.86 27.55 18.11
N LEU A 648 8.87 26.69 18.23
CA LEU A 648 10.13 26.78 17.49
C LEU A 648 10.10 26.06 16.13
N MET A 649 9.00 25.39 15.78
CA MET A 649 8.89 24.63 14.53
C MET A 649 8.66 25.57 13.35
N GLN A 650 9.35 25.31 12.24
CA GLN A 650 9.07 26.00 10.97
C GLN A 650 8.04 25.18 10.19
N HIS A 651 6.89 25.78 9.92
CA HIS A 651 5.83 25.14 9.13
C HIS A 651 6.10 25.26 7.63
N GLY A 652 5.69 24.24 6.87
CA GLY A 652 5.67 24.26 5.40
C GLY A 652 7.01 24.03 4.68
N GLN A 653 8.10 23.79 5.42
CA GLN A 653 9.40 23.44 4.85
C GLN A 653 9.58 21.92 4.72
N PRO A 654 10.24 21.42 3.67
CA PRO A 654 10.64 20.02 3.60
C PRO A 654 11.53 19.64 4.79
N ILE A 655 11.30 18.45 5.34
CA ILE A 655 12.00 17.90 6.49
C ILE A 655 12.96 16.83 5.96
N PRO A 656 14.29 17.07 5.96
CA PRO A 656 15.25 16.05 5.57
C PRO A 656 15.21 14.87 6.56
N PHE A 657 15.35 13.65 6.05
CA PHE A 657 15.36 12.45 6.91
C PHE A 657 16.50 12.49 7.95
N ALA A 658 17.67 13.02 7.59
CA ALA A 658 18.79 13.23 8.51
C ALA A 658 18.39 14.06 9.75
N ARG A 659 17.47 15.02 9.61
CA ARG A 659 16.96 15.81 10.75
C ARG A 659 16.11 14.97 11.70
N MET A 660 15.40 13.96 11.19
CA MET A 660 14.61 13.02 12.01
C MET A 660 15.52 12.04 12.77
N LEU A 661 16.58 11.54 12.11
CA LEU A 661 17.61 10.73 12.76
C LEU A 661 18.31 11.52 13.87
N LEU A 662 18.76 12.74 13.57
CA LEU A 662 19.38 13.62 14.56
C LEU A 662 18.46 13.85 15.76
N ARG A 663 17.17 14.11 15.54
CA ARG A 663 16.21 14.27 16.64
C ARG A 663 16.09 13.00 17.50
N GLN A 664 16.10 11.82 16.89
CA GLN A 664 16.09 10.55 17.62
C GLN A 664 17.35 10.36 18.47
N GLU A 665 18.52 10.69 17.92
CA GLU A 665 19.80 10.66 18.64
C GLU A 665 19.82 11.60 19.83
N LEU A 666 19.45 12.88 19.62
CA LEU A 666 19.37 13.89 20.67
C LEU A 666 18.38 13.49 21.78
N THR A 667 17.26 12.87 21.41
CA THR A 667 16.27 12.38 22.37
C THR A 667 16.84 11.28 23.27
N ARG A 668 17.70 10.39 22.72
CA ARG A 668 18.36 9.34 23.48
C ARG A 668 19.46 9.90 24.38
N GLU A 669 20.29 10.79 23.86
CA GLU A 669 21.41 11.39 24.59
C GLU A 669 20.95 12.28 25.75
N TYR A 670 19.89 13.05 25.51
CA TYR A 670 19.29 13.94 26.51
C TYR A 670 18.07 13.32 27.19
N ALA A 671 17.97 11.99 27.25
CA ALA A 671 16.82 11.27 27.81
C ALA A 671 16.47 11.68 29.26
N GLN A 672 17.44 12.14 30.05
CA GLN A 672 17.21 12.68 31.40
C GLN A 672 16.32 13.94 31.40
N TYR A 673 16.29 14.69 30.31
CA TYR A 673 15.48 15.91 30.14
C TYR A 673 14.19 15.66 29.37
N VAL A 674 14.01 14.47 28.80
CA VAL A 674 12.81 14.11 28.01
C VAL A 674 11.85 13.29 28.88
N PRO A 675 10.53 13.52 28.80
CA PRO A 675 9.54 12.69 29.48
C PRO A 675 9.64 11.21 29.08
N GLN A 676 9.60 10.33 30.07
CA GLN A 676 9.57 8.88 29.86
C GLN A 676 8.13 8.42 29.66
N MET A 677 7.70 8.31 28.41
CA MET A 677 6.35 7.88 28.07
C MET A 677 6.32 7.09 26.76
N PRO A 678 5.26 6.28 26.51
CA PRO A 678 5.11 5.55 25.26
C PRO A 678 5.16 6.47 24.03
N PRO A 679 5.80 6.05 22.92
CA PRO A 679 5.93 6.89 21.72
C PRO A 679 4.60 7.39 21.15
N ASP A 680 3.54 6.59 21.20
CA ASP A 680 2.19 6.96 20.75
C ASP A 680 1.57 8.03 21.65
N ALA A 681 1.71 7.91 22.96
CA ALA A 681 1.26 8.93 23.90
C ALA A 681 2.02 10.26 23.70
N TRP A 682 3.32 10.19 23.43
CA TRP A 682 4.13 11.38 23.11
C TRP A 682 3.67 12.07 21.81
N ARG A 683 3.35 11.29 20.77
CA ARG A 683 2.82 11.84 19.51
C ARG A 683 1.47 12.50 19.72
N ARG A 684 0.54 11.89 20.47
CA ARG A 684 -0.76 12.49 20.79
C ARG A 684 -0.59 13.80 21.55
N LEU A 685 0.18 13.81 22.63
CA LEU A 685 0.45 15.02 23.41
C LEU A 685 1.04 16.12 22.52
N ARG A 686 2.01 15.77 21.66
CA ARG A 686 2.59 16.73 20.73
C ARG A 686 1.57 17.28 19.74
N GLY A 687 0.70 16.44 19.20
CA GLY A 687 -0.35 16.87 18.28
C GLY A 687 -1.34 17.84 18.92
N GLU A 688 -1.75 17.58 20.16
CA GLU A 688 -2.57 18.52 20.95
C GLU A 688 -1.86 19.87 21.15
N GLN A 689 -0.58 19.85 21.53
CA GLN A 689 0.19 21.08 21.71
C GLN A 689 0.41 21.84 20.39
N GLU A 690 0.54 21.13 19.27
CA GLU A 690 0.66 21.75 17.96
C GLU A 690 -0.65 22.44 17.52
N ILE A 691 -1.80 21.82 17.79
CA ILE A 691 -3.13 22.44 17.58
C ILE A 691 -3.22 23.75 18.38
N ILE A 692 -2.86 23.71 19.67
CA ILE A 692 -2.87 24.88 20.55
C ILE A 692 -1.97 25.99 20.00
N VAL A 693 -0.71 25.68 19.66
CA VAL A 693 0.26 26.67 19.18
C VAL A 693 -0.17 27.28 17.85
N ARG A 694 -0.75 26.48 16.95
CA ARG A 694 -1.19 26.95 15.64
C ARG A 694 -2.42 27.85 15.71
N LEU A 695 -3.37 27.55 16.60
CA LEU A 695 -4.63 28.30 16.72
C LEU A 695 -4.56 29.49 17.69
N GLU A 696 -3.75 29.40 18.74
CA GLU A 696 -3.62 30.39 19.82
C GLU A 696 -2.16 30.62 20.24
N PRO A 697 -1.25 31.04 19.33
CA PRO A 697 0.19 31.13 19.60
C PRO A 697 0.54 32.09 20.75
N ALA A 698 -0.20 33.19 20.89
CA ALA A 698 0.02 34.16 21.96
C ALA A 698 -0.36 33.60 23.33
N GLN A 699 -1.51 32.93 23.44
CA GLN A 699 -1.95 32.29 24.69
C GLN A 699 -1.09 31.08 25.03
N ALA A 700 -0.68 30.30 24.03
CA ALA A 700 0.23 29.18 24.21
C ALA A 700 1.54 29.62 24.87
N LEU A 701 2.11 30.76 24.42
CA LEU A 701 3.28 31.36 25.04
C LEU A 701 2.99 31.90 26.45
N ALA A 702 1.88 32.64 26.62
CA ALA A 702 1.53 33.29 27.89
C ALA A 702 1.28 32.31 29.04
N THR A 703 0.82 31.10 28.73
CA THR A 703 0.49 30.05 29.71
C THR A 703 1.64 29.07 30.00
N LEU A 704 2.79 29.19 29.33
CA LEU A 704 3.99 28.39 29.66
C LEU A 704 4.40 28.48 31.14
N PRO A 705 4.33 29.64 31.83
CA PRO A 705 4.67 29.74 33.24
C PRO A 705 3.74 28.92 34.15
N ASP A 706 2.48 28.74 33.73
CA ASP A 706 1.46 27.97 34.46
C ASP A 706 1.77 26.47 34.35
N LEU A 707 2.12 26.00 33.15
CA LEU A 707 2.55 24.61 32.93
C LEU A 707 3.84 24.25 33.69
N LEU A 708 4.71 25.24 33.88
CA LEU A 708 5.97 25.09 34.59
C LEU A 708 5.91 25.77 35.95
N ALA A 709 4.80 25.66 36.70
CA ALA A 709 4.69 26.32 38.01
C ALA A 709 5.84 25.96 38.98
N GLY A 710 6.39 24.75 38.87
CA GLY A 710 7.55 24.29 39.64
C GLY A 710 8.88 24.90 39.17
N PRO A 711 9.72 25.44 40.08
CA PRO A 711 11.01 26.04 39.71
C PRO A 711 12.01 25.02 39.12
N ASP A 712 11.93 23.75 39.54
CA ASP A 712 12.80 22.70 39.02
C ASP A 712 12.50 22.34 37.56
N ASP A 713 11.22 22.28 37.18
CA ASP A 713 10.79 22.01 35.80
C ASP A 713 11.16 23.17 34.87
N ARG A 714 11.03 24.43 35.32
CA ARG A 714 11.54 25.59 34.58
C ARG A 714 13.03 25.48 34.33
N LYS A 715 13.80 25.19 35.39
CA LYS A 715 15.25 25.04 35.31
C LYS A 715 15.63 23.89 34.38
N ARG A 716 14.92 22.76 34.47
CA ARG A 716 15.12 21.58 33.63
C ARG A 716 14.93 21.91 32.15
N LEU A 717 13.85 22.60 31.79
CA LEU A 717 13.56 22.97 30.41
C LEU A 717 14.59 23.96 29.86
N MET A 718 14.96 24.98 30.64
CA MET A 718 15.96 25.96 30.23
C MET A 718 17.35 25.32 30.07
N THR A 719 17.72 24.40 30.96
CA THR A 719 18.97 23.64 30.84
C THR A 719 18.98 22.81 29.56
N LEU A 720 17.87 22.14 29.22
CA LEU A 720 17.76 21.40 27.96
C LEU A 720 17.91 22.33 26.75
N LEU A 721 17.22 23.47 26.73
CA LEU A 721 17.33 24.44 25.63
C LEU A 721 18.77 24.96 25.46
N ASP A 722 19.42 25.34 26.57
CA ASP A 722 20.81 25.82 26.54
C ASP A 722 21.78 24.73 26.06
N THR A 723 21.55 23.48 26.49
CA THR A 723 22.36 22.33 26.06
C THR A 723 22.18 22.04 24.57
N LEU A 724 20.94 22.04 24.06
CA LEU A 724 20.65 21.84 22.65
C LEU A 724 21.21 22.97 21.77
N LEU A 725 21.18 24.22 22.24
CA LEU A 725 21.77 25.36 21.52
C LEU A 725 23.30 25.33 21.51
N ALA A 726 23.92 24.70 22.52
CA ALA A 726 25.36 24.49 22.58
C ALA A 726 25.83 23.25 21.79
N ASP A 727 24.92 22.35 21.40
CA ASP A 727 25.26 21.15 20.62
C ASP A 727 25.69 21.52 19.20
N SER A 728 26.90 21.11 18.82
CA SER A 728 27.48 21.42 17.51
C SER A 728 26.67 20.85 16.33
N ARG A 729 25.96 19.73 16.52
CA ARG A 729 25.08 19.13 15.51
C ARG A 729 23.86 20.00 15.27
N VAL A 730 23.33 20.66 16.30
CA VAL A 730 22.22 21.60 16.19
C VAL A 730 22.67 22.91 15.56
N GLN A 731 23.86 23.41 15.95
CA GLN A 731 24.46 24.63 15.38
C GLN A 731 24.79 24.51 13.89
N SER A 732 24.93 23.30 13.36
CA SER A 732 25.14 23.06 11.92
C SER A 732 24.00 23.59 11.03
N THR A 733 22.81 23.82 11.61
CA THR A 733 21.69 24.47 10.95
C THR A 733 21.47 25.84 11.61
N GLU A 734 21.67 26.93 10.86
CA GLU A 734 21.39 28.26 11.40
C GLU A 734 19.89 28.42 11.75
N PRO A 735 19.56 28.82 12.99
CA PRO A 735 18.18 29.11 13.34
C PRO A 735 17.69 30.36 12.59
N SER A 736 16.45 30.33 12.12
CA SER A 736 15.86 31.51 11.47
C SER A 736 15.66 32.65 12.46
N ASP A 737 15.53 33.88 11.95
CA ASP A 737 15.23 35.05 12.77
C ASP A 737 13.97 34.84 13.61
N ALA A 738 12.92 34.26 13.02
CA ALA A 738 11.68 33.92 13.71
C ALA A 738 11.91 32.94 14.89
N GLN A 739 12.79 31.95 14.73
CA GLN A 739 13.14 31.02 15.81
C GLN A 739 13.94 31.71 16.92
N ARG A 740 14.88 32.60 16.57
CA ARG A 740 15.64 33.40 17.54
C ARG A 740 14.73 34.31 18.35
N ASP A 741 13.82 35.01 17.68
CA ASP A 741 12.84 35.89 18.32
C ASP A 741 11.88 35.12 19.23
N MET A 742 11.37 33.98 18.76
CA MET A 742 10.49 33.13 19.57
C MET A 742 11.22 32.58 20.80
N LEU A 743 12.49 32.14 20.65
CA LEU A 743 13.31 31.69 21.76
C LEU A 743 13.53 32.80 22.80
N ALA A 744 13.80 34.03 22.35
CA ALA A 744 13.92 35.19 23.24
C ALA A 744 12.61 35.46 24.02
N ARG A 745 11.46 35.36 23.34
CA ARG A 745 10.14 35.48 23.97
C ARG A 745 9.87 34.38 24.99
N ILE A 746 10.22 33.12 24.68
CA ILE A 746 10.09 31.99 25.60
C ILE A 746 10.94 32.22 26.87
N ARG A 747 12.19 32.69 26.71
CA ARG A 747 13.06 33.04 27.85
C ARG A 747 12.51 34.18 28.69
N ALA A 748 11.86 35.18 28.06
CA ALA A 748 11.28 36.31 28.76
C ALA A 748 10.09 35.91 29.66
N VAL A 749 9.24 34.99 29.19
CA VAL A 749 8.09 34.51 29.99
C VAL A 749 8.49 33.48 31.06
N LEU A 750 9.66 32.86 30.94
CA LEU A 750 10.18 31.86 31.91
C LEU A 750 11.47 32.34 32.62
N PRO A 751 11.40 33.39 33.47
CA PRO A 751 12.57 33.86 34.18
C PRO A 751 13.06 32.81 35.19
N VAL A 752 14.32 32.39 35.06
CA VAL A 752 15.01 31.57 36.07
C VAL A 752 15.71 32.53 37.04
N GLN A 753 15.28 32.58 38.31
CA GLN A 753 15.96 33.39 39.31
C GLN A 753 17.41 32.90 39.49
N SER A 754 18.39 33.75 39.20
CA SER A 754 19.78 33.43 39.53
C SER A 754 19.93 33.34 41.05
N ALA A 755 20.58 32.29 41.54
CA ALA A 755 20.79 32.01 42.97
C ALA A 755 21.63 33.08 43.72
N LYS A 756 21.95 34.23 43.10
CA LYS A 756 22.76 35.30 43.69
C LYS A 756 21.97 36.41 44.39
N GLN A 757 20.65 36.52 44.22
CA GLN A 757 19.89 37.64 44.81
C GLN A 757 19.18 37.36 46.16
N SER A 758 19.07 36.10 46.59
CA SER A 758 18.39 35.77 47.86
C SER A 758 19.21 36.06 49.13
N LYS A 759 20.49 36.44 49.01
CA LYS A 759 21.35 36.76 50.17
C LYS A 759 21.38 38.24 50.59
N GLN A 760 20.81 39.17 49.82
CA GLN A 760 20.92 40.60 50.14
C GLN A 760 19.74 41.19 50.93
N MET A 761 18.68 40.42 51.19
CA MET A 761 17.45 40.95 51.81
C MET A 761 17.20 40.46 53.25
N LYS A 762 18.27 40.08 53.98
CA LYS A 762 18.19 39.62 55.38
C LYS A 762 19.19 40.26 56.36
N GLN A 763 19.69 41.45 56.07
CA GLN A 763 20.41 42.27 57.07
C GLN A 763 19.91 43.70 57.04
N THR A 764 18.98 44.02 57.96
CA THR A 764 18.91 45.29 58.69
C THR A 764 17.70 45.28 59.63
N LYS A 765 17.95 44.97 60.91
CA LYS A 765 17.15 45.50 62.03
C LYS A 765 18.13 46.08 63.05
N PRO A 766 18.02 47.36 63.43
CA PRO A 766 18.93 47.96 64.38
C PRO A 766 18.49 47.64 65.81
N VAL A 767 19.49 47.41 66.65
CA VAL A 767 19.38 47.35 68.11
C VAL A 767 19.08 48.75 68.64
N LYS A 768 18.04 48.91 69.45
CA LYS A 768 17.93 49.97 70.46
C LYS A 768 17.43 49.35 71.75
N GLY A 769 18.28 49.36 72.76
CA GLY A 769 17.89 49.10 74.14
C GLY A 769 17.25 50.32 74.78
N SER A 770 16.42 50.09 75.79
CA SER A 770 16.40 50.86 77.02
C SER A 770 15.65 50.06 78.09
N ALA A 771 16.15 50.18 79.31
CA ALA A 771 15.84 49.39 80.49
C ALA A 771 14.69 49.98 81.32
N GLN A 772 14.41 49.28 82.43
CA GLN A 772 13.62 49.64 83.62
C GLN A 772 12.10 49.37 83.53
N ALA A 773 11.39 49.04 84.60
CA ALA A 773 11.65 48.36 85.88
C ALA A 773 10.27 48.30 86.56
N LEU A 774 9.79 47.09 86.87
CA LEU A 774 8.94 46.66 88.00
C LEU A 774 8.14 45.41 87.60
#